data_AF-A0A0G3BX98-F1
#
_entry.id   AF-A0A0G3BX98-F1
#
_cell.length_a   1.000
_cell.length_b   1.000
_cell.length_c   1.000
_cell.angle_alpha   90.00
_cell.angle_beta   90.00
_cell.angle_gamma   90.00
#
_symmetry.space_group_name_H-M   'P 1'
#
loop_
_entity.id
_entity.type
_entity.pdbx_description
1 polymer ?
#
loop_
_entity_poly.entity_id
_entity_poly.type
_entity_poly.pdbx_seq_one_letter_code
_entity_poly.pdbx_strand_id
1 'polypeptide(L)'
;MNQNHEGHPGRRTRPATTLLLALLGGLGLASLASCGGGGGSNERDSGPEQTYLSVEAQDADGDTLRYQWRVTGGTVDNRNAKETVWTLPDGPGLHFAYVSVSDGKGGHVEQQYAVASDALDTPAPTRAPVQHVAPAVAEVDGGTVRLTFQSADATLFTPPQGGAAARRAVYLPDVQVEVLDASNTQVYAGASDIGGELGLPRLAQGQTYRIQCTSTPGTALRRCGEVTPGAGSTALTLDPAVPDSRNLRLYGHVALADGSVCGVQNEFFGVQSAATVQLLQLDGAALTPPLRVNRYGDYALDAAVPLNGKLQLRVACEGVVRTLDVPAPRNGGYLASQPVELSYAVPNTRPRIRKMVANGPDGNVRGQMIEPESGASSNGLPGSEQFLTYKGKDTKLSSCMYYRSIGAVGGCDAQGNLQQPISLDDWKRQHKFKPYAAGNTEVEAVYINKMDLNLVRRMVATDVAADHKAFYVCNHPGPEGRTQREVEDVIATALDDEKQVACVAMEWSVTPGTNGDRPFTKFLTFGPDGALMASVNLDGRGEKYLPGACVACHGGTQYSGRFPEKGNPSPNLGSNFLPFDTANYLFSTKGGLTEAAQSDALHRLNQLVKATSPAPATVALIDHWYAGGGTTLNKAYVPDVWLQADAQPATAGAATFYREVIATSCRTCHTAMREPFDWDSRLPRPVGAPPLRHVCGGSADLALNASMPNALISHDRLLDRARSDANLAALMRTFLGCEAPAADPVYPKR
;
A
#
# COMPACT_ATOMS: atom_id res chain seq x y z
N MET A 1 14.78 -65.93 -19.87
CA MET A 1 15.25 -66.68 -21.06
C MET A 1 15.85 -65.68 -22.04
N ASN A 2 17.17 -65.81 -22.25
CA ASN A 2 18.07 -65.36 -23.34
C ASN A 2 17.67 -64.16 -24.21
N GLN A 3 18.42 -63.04 -24.20
CA GLN A 3 19.79 -62.76 -24.72
C GLN A 3 19.87 -62.38 -26.22
N ASN A 4 20.36 -61.16 -26.44
CA ASN A 4 21.29 -60.65 -27.49
C ASN A 4 20.85 -60.68 -28.98
N HIS A 5 21.35 -59.88 -29.94
CA HIS A 5 22.59 -59.10 -30.14
C HIS A 5 22.37 -57.94 -31.17
N GLU A 6 23.07 -56.82 -30.96
CA GLU A 6 23.87 -55.96 -31.88
C GLU A 6 23.52 -55.67 -33.37
N GLY A 7 23.80 -54.40 -33.78
CA GLY A 7 24.68 -54.13 -34.94
C GLY A 7 24.17 -53.22 -36.08
N HIS A 8 24.72 -51.99 -36.16
CA HIS A 8 24.73 -50.95 -37.23
C HIS A 8 25.14 -51.41 -38.67
N PRO A 9 25.26 -50.56 -39.75
CA PRO A 9 25.16 -49.08 -39.90
C PRO A 9 24.42 -48.59 -41.20
N GLY A 10 24.37 -47.25 -41.46
CA GLY A 10 24.32 -46.74 -42.85
C GLY A 10 23.69 -45.36 -43.09
N ARG A 11 24.50 -44.30 -43.04
CA ARG A 11 24.18 -42.90 -43.40
C ARG A 11 24.38 -42.69 -44.93
N ARG A 12 23.48 -41.96 -45.62
CA ARG A 12 23.79 -40.73 -46.41
C ARG A 12 22.71 -40.32 -47.45
N THR A 13 22.42 -39.01 -47.42
CA THR A 13 22.18 -38.05 -48.52
C THR A 13 20.87 -38.06 -49.34
N ARG A 14 20.11 -36.96 -49.14
CA ARG A 14 19.21 -36.23 -50.08
C ARG A 14 19.97 -35.82 -51.38
N PRO A 15 19.34 -35.36 -52.51
CA PRO A 15 18.16 -34.49 -52.56
C PRO A 15 17.19 -34.55 -53.78
N ALA A 16 16.05 -33.85 -53.58
CA ALA A 16 15.28 -32.99 -54.50
C ALA A 16 15.00 -33.40 -55.96
N THR A 17 13.71 -33.46 -56.32
CA THR A 17 13.21 -32.89 -57.59
C THR A 17 11.72 -32.54 -57.49
N THR A 18 11.40 -31.32 -57.91
CA THR A 18 10.08 -30.70 -58.15
C THR A 18 9.51 -31.16 -59.50
N LEU A 19 8.20 -31.36 -59.66
CA LEU A 19 7.32 -30.60 -60.60
C LEU A 19 5.90 -31.21 -60.76
N LEU A 20 4.92 -30.32 -60.53
CA LEU A 20 3.55 -30.14 -61.06
C LEU A 20 2.77 -31.31 -61.71
N LEU A 21 1.51 -31.45 -61.28
CA LEU A 21 0.35 -31.40 -62.18
C LEU A 21 -0.89 -30.81 -61.47
N ALA A 22 -1.70 -30.09 -62.21
CA ALA A 22 -2.79 -29.23 -61.74
C ALA A 22 -4.18 -29.84 -61.91
N LEU A 23 -5.05 -29.54 -60.92
CA LEU A 23 -6.48 -29.15 -61.01
C LEU A 23 -7.53 -30.09 -61.63
N LEU A 24 -8.51 -30.55 -60.81
CA LEU A 24 -9.88 -30.00 -60.77
C LEU A 24 -10.83 -30.77 -59.79
N GLY A 25 -11.47 -30.02 -58.88
CA GLY A 25 -12.90 -30.17 -58.55
C GLY A 25 -13.33 -30.79 -57.21
N GLY A 26 -13.92 -29.98 -56.32
CA GLY A 26 -14.96 -30.43 -55.37
C GLY A 26 -14.85 -29.93 -53.92
N LEU A 27 -15.70 -28.96 -53.55
CA LEU A 27 -15.94 -28.42 -52.20
C LEU A 27 -16.23 -29.53 -51.16
N GLY A 28 -15.96 -29.41 -49.86
CA GLY A 28 -15.45 -28.31 -49.04
C GLY A 28 -15.54 -28.72 -47.55
N LEU A 29 -14.47 -28.48 -46.80
CA LEU A 29 -14.39 -28.36 -45.33
C LEU A 29 -12.88 -28.30 -45.00
N ALA A 30 -12.38 -27.12 -44.66
CA ALA A 30 -10.99 -26.97 -44.22
C ALA A 30 -10.88 -25.97 -43.06
N SER A 31 -10.42 -26.53 -41.96
CA SER A 31 -9.54 -25.98 -40.95
C SER A 31 -8.34 -25.17 -41.49
N LEU A 32 -7.84 -24.29 -40.61
CA LEU A 32 -6.47 -23.77 -40.46
C LEU A 32 -5.98 -22.64 -41.39
N ALA A 33 -5.56 -21.58 -40.69
CA ALA A 33 -4.23 -20.97 -40.78
C ALA A 33 -3.84 -20.12 -42.01
N SER A 34 -3.66 -18.82 -41.70
CA SER A 34 -2.38 -18.10 -41.78
C SER A 34 -2.10 -17.15 -42.94
N CYS A 35 -1.31 -16.14 -42.55
CA CYS A 35 -0.50 -15.18 -43.28
C CYS A 35 -1.21 -13.89 -43.72
N GLY A 36 -0.77 -12.68 -43.35
CA GLY A 36 0.46 -12.31 -42.64
C GLY A 36 0.92 -10.92 -43.08
N GLY A 37 1.66 -10.25 -42.19
CA GLY A 37 2.42 -9.03 -42.46
C GLY A 37 2.50 -8.18 -41.19
N GLY A 38 3.60 -8.05 -40.48
CA GLY A 38 4.98 -8.44 -40.74
C GLY A 38 5.87 -7.54 -39.90
N GLY A 39 6.47 -8.09 -38.85
CA GLY A 39 7.51 -7.47 -38.03
C GLY A 39 8.22 -8.62 -37.32
N GLY A 40 9.47 -8.88 -37.68
CA GLY A 40 10.15 -10.15 -37.43
C GLY A 40 10.16 -10.59 -35.97
N SER A 41 9.73 -11.83 -35.72
CA SER A 41 10.10 -12.58 -34.53
C SER A 41 11.62 -12.79 -34.58
N ASN A 42 12.35 -11.99 -33.82
CA ASN A 42 13.76 -12.26 -33.61
C ASN A 42 13.87 -13.57 -32.83
N GLU A 43 14.93 -14.36 -33.04
CA GLU A 43 15.33 -15.48 -32.17
C GLU A 43 15.52 -15.07 -30.68
N ARG A 44 15.34 -13.78 -30.35
CA ARG A 44 15.28 -13.22 -28.99
C ARG A 44 13.98 -13.53 -28.25
N ASP A 45 12.92 -13.94 -28.94
CA ASP A 45 11.59 -14.15 -28.33
C ASP A 45 11.34 -15.63 -27.97
N SER A 46 12.37 -16.48 -28.04
CA SER A 46 12.28 -17.93 -27.78
C SER A 46 13.35 -18.37 -26.78
N GLY A 47 12.96 -18.45 -25.51
CA GLY A 47 13.76 -18.98 -24.40
C GLY A 47 12.85 -19.42 -23.26
N PRO A 48 13.25 -20.38 -22.41
CA PRO A 48 12.40 -20.90 -21.32
C PRO A 48 11.93 -19.80 -20.36
N GLU A 49 12.68 -18.70 -20.23
CA GLU A 49 12.38 -17.53 -19.42
C GLU A 49 11.25 -16.63 -19.99
N GLN A 50 10.95 -16.76 -21.28
CA GLN A 50 9.93 -15.94 -21.92
C GLN A 50 8.53 -16.38 -21.50
N THR A 51 7.71 -15.40 -21.14
CA THR A 51 6.33 -15.61 -20.69
C THR A 51 5.41 -14.65 -21.45
N TYR A 52 4.47 -15.21 -22.23
CA TYR A 52 3.55 -14.46 -23.07
C TYR A 52 2.32 -14.05 -22.26
N LEU A 53 2.20 -12.76 -21.98
CA LEU A 53 1.09 -12.16 -21.25
C LEU A 53 -0.03 -11.75 -22.22
N SER A 54 -1.27 -12.05 -21.84
CA SER A 54 -2.47 -11.61 -22.55
C SER A 54 -3.53 -11.16 -21.54
N VAL A 55 -4.26 -10.10 -21.88
CA VAL A 55 -5.39 -9.60 -21.08
C VAL A 55 -6.65 -9.47 -21.93
N GLU A 56 -7.75 -9.98 -21.41
CA GLU A 56 -9.11 -9.80 -21.93
C GLU A 56 -9.82 -8.78 -21.04
N ALA A 57 -9.96 -7.57 -21.55
CA ALA A 57 -10.70 -6.49 -20.89
C ALA A 57 -11.91 -6.07 -21.74
N GLN A 58 -12.96 -5.63 -21.06
CA GLN A 58 -14.21 -5.20 -21.68
C GLN A 58 -14.60 -3.84 -21.13
N ASP A 59 -15.10 -3.00 -22.02
CA ASP A 59 -15.74 -1.74 -21.68
C ASP A 59 -17.25 -1.85 -21.96
N ALA A 60 -18.09 -1.42 -21.02
CA ALA A 60 -19.55 -1.54 -21.18
C ALA A 60 -20.13 -0.44 -22.07
N ASP A 61 -19.41 0.68 -22.21
CA ASP A 61 -19.82 1.87 -22.96
C ASP A 61 -19.26 1.86 -24.40
N GLY A 62 -18.44 0.86 -24.74
CA GLY A 62 -17.88 0.63 -26.07
C GLY A 62 -16.58 1.40 -26.34
N ASP A 63 -15.91 1.85 -25.29
CA ASP A 63 -14.72 2.69 -25.39
C ASP A 63 -13.44 1.96 -25.76
N THR A 64 -12.53 2.70 -26.41
CA THR A 64 -11.24 2.17 -26.82
C THR A 64 -10.31 2.06 -25.62
N LEU A 65 -9.94 0.83 -25.29
CA LEU A 65 -9.08 0.53 -24.16
C LEU A 65 -7.60 0.77 -24.46
N ARG A 66 -6.90 1.31 -23.46
CA ARG A 66 -5.44 1.50 -23.43
C ARG A 66 -4.84 0.68 -22.30
N TYR A 67 -3.68 0.11 -22.53
CA TYR A 67 -3.02 -0.81 -21.61
C TYR A 67 -1.70 -0.20 -21.12
N GLN A 68 -1.32 -0.53 -19.90
CA GLN A 68 0.01 -0.25 -19.38
C GLN A 68 0.48 -1.45 -18.55
N TRP A 69 1.60 -2.06 -18.91
CA TRP A 69 2.21 -3.18 -18.20
C TRP A 69 3.36 -2.73 -17.30
N ARG A 70 3.45 -3.35 -16.12
CA ARG A 70 4.61 -3.30 -15.22
C ARG A 70 4.88 -4.66 -14.59
N VAL A 71 6.11 -4.90 -14.17
CA VAL A 71 6.54 -6.14 -13.53
C VAL A 71 7.42 -5.84 -12.32
N THR A 72 7.43 -6.72 -11.32
CA THR A 72 8.30 -6.61 -10.14
C THR A 72 9.73 -7.04 -10.40
N GLY A 73 9.96 -7.85 -11.44
CA GLY A 73 11.26 -8.34 -11.88
C GLY A 73 11.28 -8.65 -13.37
N GLY A 74 12.46 -8.68 -13.97
CA GLY A 74 12.63 -8.91 -15.40
C GLY A 74 12.22 -7.72 -16.27
N THR A 75 11.89 -7.98 -17.54
CA THR A 75 11.57 -6.94 -18.53
C THR A 75 10.35 -7.27 -19.36
N VAL A 76 9.60 -6.23 -19.75
CA VAL A 76 8.44 -6.33 -20.63
C VAL A 76 8.72 -5.56 -21.92
N ASP A 77 8.46 -6.20 -23.05
CA ASP A 77 8.72 -5.64 -24.38
C ASP A 77 7.77 -4.49 -24.74
N ASN A 78 6.49 -4.79 -24.96
CA ASN A 78 5.49 -3.79 -25.32
C ASN A 78 4.56 -3.51 -24.15
N ARG A 79 4.87 -2.43 -23.42
CA ARG A 79 4.09 -2.04 -22.24
C ARG A 79 2.68 -1.55 -22.56
N ASN A 80 2.33 -1.26 -23.81
CA ASN A 80 1.11 -0.54 -24.16
C ASN A 80 0.11 -1.37 -25.01
N ALA A 81 0.23 -2.70 -25.00
CA ALA A 81 -0.62 -3.60 -25.80
C ALA A 81 -1.41 -4.58 -24.94
N LYS A 82 -2.48 -5.15 -25.49
CA LYS A 82 -3.26 -6.24 -24.84
C LYS A 82 -2.45 -7.53 -24.65
N GLU A 83 -1.40 -7.69 -25.42
CA GLU A 83 -0.50 -8.83 -25.42
C GLU A 83 0.94 -8.31 -25.40
N THR A 84 1.79 -8.93 -24.59
CA THR A 84 3.22 -8.60 -24.51
C THR A 84 4.02 -9.83 -24.09
N VAL A 85 5.33 -9.79 -24.30
CA VAL A 85 6.26 -10.76 -23.75
C VAL A 85 6.87 -10.19 -22.47
N TRP A 86 6.94 -11.03 -21.44
CA TRP A 86 7.65 -10.80 -20.20
C TRP A 86 8.81 -11.79 -20.10
N THR A 87 10.03 -11.27 -20.11
CA THR A 87 11.23 -12.02 -19.77
C THR A 87 11.34 -12.08 -18.25
N LEU A 88 11.12 -13.26 -17.66
CA LEU A 88 11.28 -13.48 -16.22
C LEU A 88 12.74 -13.22 -15.81
N PRO A 89 12.99 -12.72 -14.58
CA PRO A 89 14.35 -12.57 -14.08
C PRO A 89 14.98 -13.95 -13.81
N ASP A 90 16.32 -13.99 -13.82
CA ASP A 90 17.08 -15.15 -13.39
C ASP A 90 16.92 -15.40 -11.88
N GLY A 91 16.96 -16.67 -11.48
CA GLY A 91 16.78 -17.10 -10.09
C GLY A 91 15.38 -17.60 -9.78
N PRO A 92 15.23 -18.48 -8.77
CA PRO A 92 13.93 -18.92 -8.28
C PRO A 92 13.18 -17.78 -7.59
N GLY A 93 11.86 -17.89 -7.50
CA GLY A 93 11.00 -16.90 -6.88
C GLY A 93 9.64 -16.71 -7.54
N LEU A 94 8.77 -16.03 -6.81
CA LEU A 94 7.46 -15.58 -7.28
C LEU A 94 7.54 -14.11 -7.72
N HIS A 95 7.20 -13.86 -8.98
CA HIS A 95 7.22 -12.53 -9.58
C HIS A 95 5.83 -12.13 -10.03
N PHE A 96 5.58 -10.82 -10.16
CA PHE A 96 4.27 -10.32 -10.52
C PHE A 96 4.30 -9.42 -11.74
N ALA A 97 3.35 -9.65 -12.64
CA ALA A 97 2.96 -8.74 -13.68
C ALA A 97 1.69 -7.99 -13.26
N TYR A 98 1.64 -6.70 -13.60
CA TYR A 98 0.52 -5.82 -13.37
C TYR A 98 0.11 -5.19 -14.70
N VAL A 99 -1.19 -5.10 -14.94
CA VAL A 99 -1.75 -4.33 -16.06
C VAL A 99 -2.76 -3.31 -15.56
N SER A 100 -2.57 -2.05 -15.97
CA SER A 100 -3.59 -1.00 -15.85
C SER A 100 -4.28 -0.83 -17.19
N VAL A 101 -5.61 -0.81 -17.19
CA VAL A 101 -6.46 -0.61 -18.36
C VAL A 101 -7.30 0.64 -18.17
N SER A 102 -7.21 1.57 -19.11
CA SER A 102 -7.96 2.82 -19.13
C SER A 102 -8.86 2.91 -20.36
N ASP A 103 -10.05 3.46 -20.20
CA ASP A 103 -11.00 3.75 -21.29
C ASP A 103 -10.80 5.16 -21.92
N GLY A 104 -9.94 6.00 -21.33
CA GLY A 104 -9.73 7.39 -21.76
C GLY A 104 -10.90 8.34 -21.45
N LYS A 105 -11.89 7.89 -20.68
CA LYS A 105 -13.07 8.61 -20.21
C LYS A 105 -13.20 8.54 -18.68
N GLY A 106 -12.07 8.39 -17.99
CA GLY A 106 -11.96 8.39 -16.54
C GLY A 106 -12.10 7.03 -15.87
N GLY A 107 -12.46 5.97 -16.59
CA GLY A 107 -12.49 4.62 -16.06
C GLY A 107 -11.10 3.97 -16.13
N HIS A 108 -10.68 3.41 -14.99
CA HIS A 108 -9.42 2.67 -14.84
C HIS A 108 -9.68 1.39 -14.06
N VAL A 109 -8.98 0.31 -14.45
CA VAL A 109 -8.96 -0.96 -13.72
C VAL A 109 -7.55 -1.53 -13.73
N GLU A 110 -7.15 -2.18 -12.65
CA GLU A 110 -5.86 -2.84 -12.50
C GLU A 110 -6.06 -4.33 -12.22
N GLN A 111 -5.17 -5.18 -12.75
CA GLN A 111 -5.09 -6.59 -12.39
C GLN A 111 -3.64 -7.03 -12.17
N GLN A 112 -3.44 -7.93 -11.21
CA GLN A 112 -2.17 -8.57 -10.91
C GLN A 112 -2.20 -10.06 -11.31
N TYR A 113 -1.03 -10.56 -11.70
CA TYR A 113 -0.81 -11.96 -12.04
C TYR A 113 0.55 -12.44 -11.54
N ALA A 114 0.58 -13.58 -10.88
CA ALA A 114 1.78 -14.14 -10.28
C ALA A 114 2.35 -15.27 -11.13
N VAL A 115 3.67 -15.29 -11.35
CA VAL A 115 4.39 -16.35 -12.07
C VAL A 115 5.62 -16.75 -11.26
N ALA A 116 5.78 -18.05 -11.05
CA ALA A 116 6.98 -18.60 -10.41
C ALA A 116 8.06 -18.87 -11.46
N SER A 117 9.29 -18.43 -11.20
CA SER A 117 10.48 -18.76 -12.00
C SER A 117 11.21 -20.01 -11.49
N ASP A 118 10.74 -20.64 -10.41
CA ASP A 118 11.37 -21.81 -9.78
C ASP A 118 11.68 -22.94 -10.78
N ALA A 119 10.72 -23.23 -11.68
CA ALA A 119 10.84 -24.27 -12.69
C ALA A 119 11.80 -23.94 -13.85
N LEU A 120 12.34 -22.71 -13.91
CA LEU A 120 13.35 -22.34 -14.91
C LEU A 120 14.74 -22.89 -14.56
N ASP A 121 14.98 -23.21 -13.30
CA ASP A 121 16.27 -23.73 -12.79
C ASP A 121 17.47 -22.85 -13.17
N THR A 122 17.25 -21.52 -13.22
CA THR A 122 18.31 -20.55 -13.44
C THR A 122 18.86 -20.06 -12.10
N PRO A 123 20.19 -19.93 -11.94
CA PRO A 123 20.76 -19.40 -10.71
C PRO A 123 20.47 -17.90 -10.59
N ALA A 124 20.27 -17.42 -9.36
CA ALA A 124 20.14 -15.99 -9.10
C ALA A 124 21.41 -15.24 -9.55
N PRO A 125 21.30 -14.01 -10.07
CA PRO A 125 22.46 -13.25 -10.53
C PRO A 125 23.47 -12.98 -9.42
N THR A 126 24.73 -13.34 -9.65
CA THR A 126 25.83 -12.93 -8.77
C THR A 126 26.11 -11.44 -8.96
N ARG A 127 25.92 -10.65 -7.92
CA ARG A 127 26.20 -9.20 -7.92
C ARG A 127 27.58 -8.95 -7.32
N ALA A 128 28.33 -8.02 -7.93
CA ALA A 128 29.59 -7.57 -7.34
C ALA A 128 29.29 -6.86 -6.01
N PRO A 129 30.05 -7.14 -4.94
CA PRO A 129 29.78 -6.52 -3.66
C PRO A 129 29.91 -5.01 -3.72
N VAL A 130 28.94 -4.31 -3.14
CA VAL A 130 28.94 -2.85 -3.03
C VAL A 130 28.70 -2.42 -1.60
N GLN A 131 29.32 -1.31 -1.22
CA GLN A 131 29.12 -0.69 0.08
C GLN A 131 29.10 0.82 -0.09
N HIS A 132 28.13 1.48 0.51
CA HIS A 132 28.01 2.93 0.49
C HIS A 132 28.07 3.49 1.90
N VAL A 133 28.45 4.76 2.00
CA VAL A 133 28.41 5.52 3.24
C VAL A 133 27.19 6.42 3.17
N ALA A 134 26.32 6.32 4.17
CA ALA A 134 25.18 7.21 4.29
C ALA A 134 25.65 8.67 4.39
N PRO A 135 24.96 9.63 3.75
CA PRO A 135 25.29 11.03 3.90
C PRO A 135 25.02 11.49 5.34
N ALA A 136 25.90 12.32 5.89
CA ALA A 136 25.69 12.94 7.20
C ALA A 136 24.42 13.79 7.20
N VAL A 137 23.71 13.77 8.33
CA VAL A 137 22.43 14.46 8.53
C VAL A 137 22.62 15.58 9.55
N ALA A 138 22.12 16.78 9.21
CA ALA A 138 21.90 17.81 10.21
C ALA A 138 20.63 17.46 11.00
N GLU A 139 20.81 16.80 12.15
CA GLU A 139 19.68 16.36 12.97
C GLU A 139 18.89 17.56 13.48
N VAL A 140 17.57 17.46 13.37
CA VAL A 140 16.62 18.40 13.94
C VAL A 140 15.88 17.65 15.05
N ASP A 141 16.01 18.16 16.27
CA ASP A 141 15.26 17.66 17.42
C ASP A 141 13.79 18.02 17.25
N GLY A 142 13.00 17.10 16.71
CA GLY A 142 11.57 17.26 16.46
C GLY A 142 11.03 16.24 15.45
N GLY A 143 9.75 16.34 15.13
CA GLY A 143 9.05 15.40 14.24
C GLY A 143 8.71 15.95 12.87
N THR A 144 8.39 15.06 11.93
CA THR A 144 7.74 15.42 10.65
C THR A 144 6.31 15.90 10.89
N VAL A 145 5.80 16.73 9.99
CA VAL A 145 4.43 17.25 10.09
C VAL A 145 3.66 16.90 8.82
N ARG A 146 2.50 16.26 8.97
CA ARG A 146 1.53 16.08 7.88
C ARG A 146 0.44 17.13 8.00
N LEU A 147 0.27 17.94 6.97
CA LEU A 147 -0.84 18.87 6.83
C LEU A 147 -1.90 18.23 5.93
N THR A 148 -3.17 18.35 6.31
CA THR A 148 -4.32 17.98 5.49
C THR A 148 -5.20 19.21 5.32
N PHE A 149 -5.56 19.56 4.09
CA PHE A 149 -6.37 20.72 3.79
C PHE A 149 -7.77 20.30 3.38
N GLN A 150 -8.78 20.91 3.98
CA GLN A 150 -10.19 20.68 3.63
C GLN A 150 -10.95 22.01 3.52
N SER A 151 -12.10 21.99 2.86
CA SER A 151 -12.98 23.14 2.79
C SER A 151 -13.46 23.55 4.19
N ALA A 152 -13.44 24.86 4.46
CA ALA A 152 -14.02 25.44 5.67
C ALA A 152 -15.56 25.40 5.66
N ASP A 153 -16.17 25.19 4.50
CA ASP A 153 -17.62 25.17 4.34
C ASP A 153 -18.22 23.88 4.91
N ALA A 154 -19.37 24.00 5.58
CA ALA A 154 -20.15 22.84 6.03
C ALA A 154 -20.90 22.21 4.84
N THR A 155 -20.20 21.42 4.04
CA THR A 155 -20.78 20.77 2.85
C THR A 155 -21.75 19.65 3.21
N LEU A 156 -22.93 19.66 2.61
CA LEU A 156 -24.01 18.68 2.82
C LEU A 156 -24.37 18.06 1.47
N PHE A 157 -23.97 16.81 1.26
CA PHE A 157 -24.20 16.15 -0.01
C PHE A 157 -25.49 15.34 -0.02
N THR A 158 -26.21 15.41 -1.12
CA THR A 158 -27.45 14.65 -1.33
C THR A 158 -27.14 13.33 -2.03
N PRO A 159 -27.53 12.16 -1.47
CA PRO A 159 -27.28 10.87 -2.12
C PRO A 159 -27.92 10.80 -3.52
N PRO A 160 -27.26 10.20 -4.53
CA PRO A 160 -27.81 10.10 -5.90
C PRO A 160 -29.14 9.38 -6.00
N GLN A 161 -29.41 8.44 -5.09
CA GLN A 161 -30.65 7.66 -5.04
C GLN A 161 -31.79 8.37 -4.29
N GLY A 162 -31.57 9.60 -3.85
CA GLY A 162 -32.45 10.30 -2.92
C GLY A 162 -32.18 9.90 -1.46
N GLY A 163 -32.52 10.80 -0.53
CA GLY A 163 -32.28 10.59 0.89
C GLY A 163 -32.00 11.90 1.62
N ALA A 164 -31.73 11.81 2.93
CA ALA A 164 -31.28 12.94 3.71
C ALA A 164 -29.86 13.33 3.31
N ALA A 165 -29.62 14.63 3.11
CA ALA A 165 -28.27 15.12 2.87
C ALA A 165 -27.39 14.87 4.11
N ALA A 166 -26.14 14.47 3.89
CA ALA A 166 -25.19 14.20 4.96
C ALA A 166 -23.88 14.97 4.78
N ARG A 167 -23.24 15.29 5.90
CA ARG A 167 -21.99 16.04 5.90
C ARG A 167 -20.83 15.18 5.40
N ARG A 168 -19.95 15.78 4.58
CA ARG A 168 -18.65 15.22 4.20
C ARG A 168 -17.56 16.27 4.33
N ALA A 169 -16.34 15.84 4.59
CA ALA A 169 -15.15 16.68 4.45
C ALA A 169 -14.73 16.70 2.98
N VAL A 170 -14.53 17.89 2.42
CA VAL A 170 -14.00 18.04 1.06
C VAL A 170 -12.54 18.42 1.13
N TYR A 171 -11.65 17.47 0.92
CA TYR A 171 -10.20 17.72 0.88
C TYR A 171 -9.82 18.54 -0.35
N LEU A 172 -8.84 19.42 -0.20
CA LEU A 172 -8.46 20.41 -1.20
C LEU A 172 -7.10 20.07 -1.84
N PRO A 173 -7.08 19.63 -3.10
CA PRO A 173 -5.85 19.51 -3.87
C PRO A 173 -5.22 20.87 -4.17
N ASP A 174 -3.92 20.86 -4.48
CA ASP A 174 -3.20 22.02 -5.04
C ASP A 174 -3.15 23.27 -4.15
N VAL A 175 -3.47 23.14 -2.87
CA VAL A 175 -3.34 24.24 -1.90
C VAL A 175 -1.87 24.62 -1.82
N GLN A 176 -1.54 25.84 -2.24
CA GLN A 176 -0.17 26.36 -2.15
C GLN A 176 0.12 26.69 -0.70
N VAL A 177 1.29 26.31 -0.21
CA VAL A 177 1.69 26.42 1.20
C VAL A 177 3.08 26.99 1.30
N GLU A 178 3.24 27.93 2.24
CA GLU A 178 4.52 28.42 2.74
C GLU A 178 4.55 28.24 4.26
N VAL A 179 5.65 27.70 4.77
CA VAL A 179 5.89 27.55 6.20
C VAL A 179 7.01 28.48 6.61
N LEU A 180 6.72 29.34 7.57
CA LEU A 180 7.61 30.37 8.08
C LEU A 180 7.98 30.08 9.53
N ASP A 181 9.24 30.27 9.89
CA ASP A 181 9.66 30.26 11.29
C ASP A 181 9.29 31.57 12.02
N ALA A 182 9.66 31.68 13.30
CA ALA A 182 9.41 32.88 14.11
C ALA A 182 10.10 34.15 13.60
N SER A 183 11.15 34.02 12.77
CA SER A 183 11.86 35.13 12.13
C SER A 183 11.24 35.56 10.80
N ASN A 184 10.15 34.92 10.38
CA ASN A 184 9.55 35.03 9.05
C ASN A 184 10.43 34.49 7.91
N THR A 185 11.36 33.57 8.21
CA THR A 185 12.14 32.88 7.19
C THR A 185 11.36 31.68 6.66
N GLN A 186 11.30 31.55 5.33
CA GLN A 186 10.68 30.38 4.69
C GLN A 186 11.52 29.13 4.93
N VAL A 187 10.96 28.18 5.67
CA VAL A 187 11.57 26.87 5.91
C VAL A 187 11.02 25.79 4.96
N TYR A 188 9.86 26.03 4.37
CA TYR A 188 9.26 25.12 3.38
C TYR A 188 8.30 25.87 2.45
N ALA A 189 8.22 25.41 1.19
CA ALA A 189 7.15 25.77 0.26
C ALA A 189 6.78 24.55 -0.60
N GLY A 190 5.48 24.41 -0.90
CA GLY A 190 4.95 23.28 -1.67
C GLY A 190 3.45 23.38 -1.90
N ALA A 191 2.85 22.30 -2.38
CA ALA A 191 1.42 22.20 -2.62
C ALA A 191 0.85 20.88 -2.13
N SER A 192 -0.41 20.87 -1.69
CA SER A 192 -1.09 19.61 -1.32
C SER A 192 -1.30 18.70 -2.53
N ASP A 193 -1.23 17.39 -2.30
CA ASP A 193 -1.52 16.38 -3.31
C ASP A 193 -3.03 16.23 -3.58
N ILE A 194 -3.41 15.28 -4.42
CA ILE A 194 -4.82 15.04 -4.78
C ILE A 194 -5.69 14.52 -3.62
N GLY A 195 -5.08 14.02 -2.55
CA GLY A 195 -5.75 13.71 -1.30
C GLY A 195 -5.92 14.92 -0.38
N GLY A 196 -5.37 16.07 -0.76
CA GLY A 196 -5.30 17.28 0.07
C GLY A 196 -4.23 17.21 1.14
N GLU A 197 -3.23 16.34 1.01
CA GLU A 197 -2.17 16.17 2.01
C GLU A 197 -0.84 16.81 1.58
N LEU A 198 -0.05 17.26 2.55
CA LEU A 198 1.30 17.77 2.37
C LEU A 198 2.20 17.30 3.52
N GLY A 199 3.29 16.60 3.19
CA GLY A 199 4.32 16.22 4.14
C GLY A 199 5.41 17.28 4.26
N LEU A 200 5.72 17.68 5.49
CA LEU A 200 6.82 18.58 5.83
C LEU A 200 8.02 17.79 6.37
N PRO A 201 9.26 18.28 6.17
CA PRO A 201 10.43 17.72 6.83
C PRO A 201 10.31 17.86 8.35
N ARG A 202 11.28 17.32 9.10
CA ARG A 202 11.34 17.53 10.54
C ARG A 202 11.47 19.02 10.86
N LEU A 203 10.62 19.49 11.74
CA LEU A 203 10.62 20.85 12.26
C LEU A 203 11.06 20.82 13.73
N ALA A 204 11.78 21.85 14.18
CA ALA A 204 12.36 21.87 15.52
C ALA A 204 11.27 21.89 16.59
N GLN A 205 11.42 21.05 17.61
CA GLN A 205 10.51 20.94 18.72
C GLN A 205 10.44 22.26 19.50
N GLY A 206 9.24 22.62 19.94
CA GLY A 206 9.00 23.81 20.77
C GLY A 206 9.08 25.14 20.03
N GLN A 207 9.55 25.15 18.77
CA GLN A 207 9.47 26.33 17.90
C GLN A 207 8.09 26.38 17.24
N THR A 208 7.50 27.58 17.17
CA THR A 208 6.21 27.78 16.50
C THR A 208 6.45 28.21 15.06
N TYR A 209 5.84 27.48 14.13
CA TYR A 209 5.90 27.74 12.70
C TYR A 209 4.54 28.25 12.22
N ARG A 210 4.55 29.35 11.49
CA ARG A 210 3.36 29.91 10.87
C ARG A 210 3.14 29.26 9.51
N ILE A 211 1.93 28.80 9.27
CA ILE A 211 1.52 28.18 8.00
C ILE A 211 0.70 29.22 7.23
N GLN A 212 1.22 29.60 6.08
CA GLN A 212 0.51 30.43 5.11
C GLN A 212 0.07 29.55 3.95
N CYS A 213 -1.17 29.72 3.48
CA CYS A 213 -1.70 28.92 2.39
C CYS A 213 -2.71 29.68 1.53
N THR A 214 -3.02 29.13 0.36
CA THR A 214 -4.18 29.51 -0.44
C THR A 214 -4.69 28.33 -1.27
N SER A 215 -6.01 28.16 -1.32
CA SER A 215 -6.69 27.21 -2.22
C SER A 215 -7.00 27.80 -3.60
N THR A 216 -6.82 29.12 -3.79
CA THR A 216 -7.09 29.79 -5.06
C THR A 216 -5.78 30.11 -5.79
N PRO A 217 -5.50 29.51 -6.97
CA PRO A 217 -4.30 29.80 -7.73
C PRO A 217 -4.16 31.30 -8.05
N GLY A 218 -2.92 31.82 -7.96
CA GLY A 218 -2.62 33.22 -8.28
C GLY A 218 -3.07 34.24 -7.23
N THR A 219 -3.55 33.80 -6.06
CA THR A 219 -3.86 34.68 -4.94
C THR A 219 -2.73 34.70 -3.90
N ALA A 220 -2.64 35.79 -3.14
CA ALA A 220 -1.65 35.89 -2.08
C ALA A 220 -1.92 34.88 -0.95
N LEU A 221 -0.86 34.27 -0.43
CA LEU A 221 -0.92 33.38 0.71
C LEU A 221 -1.43 34.13 1.95
N ARG A 222 -2.26 33.47 2.75
CA ARG A 222 -2.81 34.01 4.00
C ARG A 222 -2.51 33.04 5.13
N ARG A 223 -2.52 33.53 6.37
CA ARG A 223 -2.36 32.65 7.53
C ARG A 223 -3.51 31.65 7.58
N CYS A 224 -3.19 30.37 7.49
CA CYS A 224 -4.14 29.26 7.56
C CYS A 224 -4.03 28.47 8.86
N GLY A 225 -2.88 28.55 9.53
CA GLY A 225 -2.67 27.88 10.80
C GLY A 225 -1.28 28.12 11.35
N GLU A 226 -0.96 27.38 12.40
CA GLU A 226 0.37 27.30 12.97
C GLU A 226 0.59 25.91 13.56
N VAL A 227 1.85 25.54 13.74
CA VAL A 227 2.22 24.28 14.38
C VAL A 227 3.42 24.50 15.29
N THR A 228 3.35 23.91 16.48
CA THR A 228 4.47 23.80 17.40
C THR A 228 4.81 22.32 17.55
N PRO A 229 5.79 21.80 16.79
CA PRO A 229 6.13 20.38 16.80
C PRO A 229 6.56 19.92 18.20
N GLY A 230 6.18 18.68 18.53
CA GLY A 230 6.68 17.97 19.70
C GLY A 230 7.90 17.12 19.35
N ALA A 231 8.26 16.21 20.26
CA ALA A 231 9.32 15.25 20.06
C ALA A 231 9.01 14.19 18.97
N GLY A 232 7.75 14.04 18.58
CA GLY A 232 7.30 13.10 17.56
C GLY A 232 6.53 13.80 16.44
N SER A 233 6.20 13.04 15.42
CA SER A 233 5.45 13.51 14.26
C SER A 233 4.04 13.97 14.60
N THR A 234 3.59 14.99 13.88
CA THR A 234 2.29 15.64 14.06
C THR A 234 1.47 15.52 12.79
N ALA A 235 0.15 15.39 12.92
CA ALA A 235 -0.79 15.53 11.82
C ALA A 235 -1.79 16.64 12.18
N LEU A 236 -2.01 17.56 11.25
CA LEU A 236 -2.89 18.71 11.43
C LEU A 236 -3.83 18.85 10.25
N THR A 237 -5.12 19.00 10.52
CA THR A 237 -6.10 19.40 9.52
C THR A 237 -6.29 20.91 9.57
N LEU A 238 -6.20 21.56 8.42
CA LEU A 238 -6.34 23.00 8.25
C LEU A 238 -7.50 23.31 7.31
N ASP A 239 -8.23 24.36 7.63
CA ASP A 239 -9.38 24.84 6.87
C ASP A 239 -9.02 26.23 6.29
N PRO A 240 -8.49 26.32 5.05
CA PRO A 240 -8.10 27.60 4.48
C PRO A 240 -9.27 28.58 4.45
N ALA A 241 -9.09 29.74 5.08
CA ALA A 241 -10.13 30.77 5.11
C ALA A 241 -10.33 31.37 3.72
N VAL A 242 -11.57 31.37 3.25
CA VAL A 242 -11.96 31.96 1.97
C VAL A 242 -12.75 33.24 2.24
N PRO A 243 -12.36 34.40 1.68
CA PRO A 243 -13.03 35.68 1.95
C PRO A 243 -14.51 35.73 1.51
N ASP A 244 -15.32 36.51 2.22
CA ASP A 244 -16.74 36.74 1.86
C ASP A 244 -16.92 37.42 0.49
N SER A 245 -15.90 38.13 -0.01
CA SER A 245 -15.88 38.68 -1.36
C SER A 245 -15.95 37.62 -2.45
N ARG A 246 -15.67 36.36 -2.11
CA ARG A 246 -15.89 35.19 -2.96
C ARG A 246 -17.26 34.64 -2.63
N ASN A 247 -18.26 35.34 -3.15
CA ASN A 247 -19.67 35.19 -2.79
C ASN A 247 -20.32 33.92 -3.36
N LEU A 248 -19.77 33.30 -4.42
CA LEU A 248 -20.18 31.98 -4.86
C LEU A 248 -19.31 30.90 -4.22
N ARG A 249 -19.97 29.94 -3.56
CA ARG A 249 -19.36 28.74 -2.98
C ARG A 249 -20.01 27.52 -3.60
N LEU A 250 -19.25 26.80 -4.42
CA LEU A 250 -19.67 25.56 -5.06
C LEU A 250 -18.93 24.38 -4.44
N TYR A 251 -19.64 23.29 -4.26
CA TYR A 251 -19.04 21.99 -3.95
C TYR A 251 -19.82 20.92 -4.68
N GLY A 252 -19.22 19.75 -4.87
CA GLY A 252 -19.91 18.66 -5.53
C GLY A 252 -19.06 17.42 -5.64
N HIS A 253 -19.70 16.35 -6.08
CA HIS A 253 -19.10 15.05 -6.31
C HIS A 253 -19.11 14.73 -7.80
N VAL A 254 -17.97 14.35 -8.36
CA VAL A 254 -17.82 13.88 -9.74
C VAL A 254 -17.47 12.39 -9.71
N ALA A 255 -18.39 11.58 -10.20
CA ALA A 255 -18.24 10.13 -10.33
C ALA A 255 -18.58 9.66 -11.74
N LEU A 256 -18.23 8.42 -12.03
CA LEU A 256 -18.74 7.64 -13.15
C LEU A 256 -20.14 7.10 -12.83
N ALA A 257 -20.86 6.60 -13.84
CA ALA A 257 -22.24 6.12 -13.71
C ALA A 257 -22.36 4.89 -12.80
N ASP A 258 -21.29 4.12 -12.63
CA ASP A 258 -21.21 3.00 -11.69
C ASP A 258 -20.93 3.43 -10.24
N GLY A 259 -20.78 4.74 -10.00
CA GLY A 259 -20.48 5.37 -8.72
C GLY A 259 -18.98 5.54 -8.45
N SER A 260 -18.13 5.01 -9.32
CA SER A 260 -16.71 5.03 -9.08
C SER A 260 -16.07 6.39 -9.40
N VAL A 261 -14.96 6.74 -8.76
CA VAL A 261 -14.28 8.02 -9.03
C VAL A 261 -13.70 8.07 -10.44
N CYS A 262 -13.83 9.24 -11.08
CA CYS A 262 -13.20 9.55 -12.36
C CYS A 262 -11.69 9.76 -12.20
N GLY A 263 -10.90 8.93 -12.86
CA GLY A 263 -9.43 8.95 -12.84
C GLY A 263 -8.84 7.92 -11.90
N VAL A 264 -7.54 8.04 -11.65
CA VAL A 264 -6.76 7.11 -10.84
C VAL A 264 -5.53 7.81 -10.26
N GLN A 265 -5.12 7.45 -9.06
CA GLN A 265 -3.79 7.74 -8.53
C GLN A 265 -3.06 6.43 -8.31
N ASN A 266 -2.01 6.18 -9.09
CA ASN A 266 -1.20 4.98 -8.98
C ASN A 266 0.28 5.31 -9.17
N GLU A 267 0.99 5.41 -8.05
CA GLU A 267 2.43 5.72 -8.02
C GLU A 267 3.27 4.62 -8.68
N PHE A 268 2.84 3.36 -8.59
CA PHE A 268 3.56 2.25 -9.22
C PHE A 268 3.52 2.35 -10.74
N PHE A 269 2.38 2.70 -11.32
CA PHE A 269 2.25 2.98 -12.75
C PHE A 269 2.77 4.35 -13.17
N GLY A 270 2.96 5.27 -12.21
CA GLY A 270 3.29 6.67 -12.46
C GLY A 270 2.16 7.41 -13.16
N VAL A 271 0.91 7.02 -12.87
CA VAL A 271 -0.29 7.60 -13.49
C VAL A 271 -1.08 8.32 -12.41
N GLN A 272 -1.35 9.59 -12.66
CA GLN A 272 -2.27 10.40 -11.88
C GLN A 272 -3.22 11.11 -12.84
N SER A 273 -4.50 10.73 -12.78
CA SER A 273 -5.60 11.31 -13.54
C SER A 273 -6.73 11.66 -12.57
N ALA A 274 -7.39 12.78 -12.81
CA ALA A 274 -8.48 13.27 -11.98
C ALA A 274 -9.45 14.07 -12.85
N ALA A 275 -10.72 14.08 -12.48
CA ALA A 275 -11.65 15.06 -13.02
C ALA A 275 -11.20 16.49 -12.67
N THR A 276 -11.62 17.45 -13.48
CA THR A 276 -11.45 18.88 -13.21
C THR A 276 -12.78 19.61 -13.33
N VAL A 277 -12.91 20.70 -12.58
CA VAL A 277 -14.06 21.60 -12.63
C VAL A 277 -13.60 23.03 -12.88
N GLN A 278 -14.35 23.77 -13.69
CA GLN A 278 -14.03 25.14 -14.04
C GLN A 278 -15.30 25.98 -14.12
N LEU A 279 -15.34 27.10 -13.41
CA LEU A 279 -16.47 28.02 -13.48
C LEU A 279 -16.36 28.91 -14.71
N LEU A 280 -17.47 29.04 -15.44
CA LEU A 280 -17.62 29.82 -16.66
C LEU A 280 -18.76 30.83 -16.54
N GLN A 281 -18.66 31.91 -17.32
CA GLN A 281 -19.81 32.73 -17.69
C GLN A 281 -20.68 32.00 -18.72
N LEU A 282 -21.90 32.51 -18.95
CA LEU A 282 -22.83 31.93 -19.94
C LEU A 282 -22.32 32.00 -21.39
N ASP A 283 -21.41 32.92 -21.70
CA ASP A 283 -20.74 33.02 -23.00
C ASP A 283 -19.55 32.05 -23.15
N GLY A 284 -19.27 31.24 -22.13
CA GLY A 284 -18.17 30.28 -22.07
C GLY A 284 -16.84 30.86 -21.57
N ALA A 285 -16.77 32.15 -21.23
CA ALA A 285 -15.55 32.74 -20.68
C ALA A 285 -15.23 32.18 -19.29
N ALA A 286 -13.98 31.77 -19.06
CA ALA A 286 -13.56 31.22 -17.78
C ALA A 286 -13.49 32.29 -16.67
N LEU A 287 -14.11 32.00 -15.53
CA LEU A 287 -14.04 32.81 -14.30
C LEU A 287 -13.01 32.27 -13.31
N THR A 288 -12.68 30.99 -13.40
CA THR A 288 -11.64 30.35 -12.58
C THR A 288 -10.67 29.56 -13.46
N PRO A 289 -9.45 29.27 -12.98
CA PRO A 289 -8.68 28.16 -13.53
C PRO A 289 -9.43 26.82 -13.30
N PRO A 290 -9.12 25.77 -14.08
CA PRO A 290 -9.56 24.42 -13.76
C PRO A 290 -9.01 23.98 -12.39
N LEU A 291 -9.88 23.44 -11.54
CA LEU A 291 -9.55 22.86 -10.24
C LEU A 291 -9.64 21.35 -10.34
N ARG A 292 -8.69 20.61 -9.74
CA ARG A 292 -8.75 19.15 -9.66
C ARG A 292 -9.78 18.70 -8.63
N VAL A 293 -10.58 17.71 -9.01
CA VAL A 293 -11.41 16.93 -8.11
C VAL A 293 -10.49 16.02 -7.30
N ASN A 294 -10.73 15.90 -6.00
CA ASN A 294 -9.87 15.11 -5.11
C ASN A 294 -10.03 13.60 -5.35
N ARG A 295 -9.20 12.79 -4.68
CA ARG A 295 -9.19 11.32 -4.86
C ARG A 295 -10.51 10.62 -4.48
N TYR A 296 -11.40 11.30 -3.76
CA TYR A 296 -12.72 10.78 -3.37
C TYR A 296 -13.84 11.23 -4.31
N GLY A 297 -13.52 11.96 -5.38
CA GLY A 297 -14.49 12.51 -6.30
C GLY A 297 -15.07 13.85 -5.84
N ASP A 298 -14.60 14.42 -4.73
CA ASP A 298 -15.19 15.65 -4.18
C ASP A 298 -14.38 16.89 -4.61
N TYR A 299 -15.05 18.02 -4.81
CA TYR A 299 -14.42 19.32 -5.06
C TYR A 299 -15.10 20.44 -4.29
N ALA A 300 -14.35 21.52 -4.03
CA ALA A 300 -14.88 22.80 -3.54
C ALA A 300 -14.24 23.94 -4.34
N LEU A 301 -15.07 24.82 -4.89
CA LEU A 301 -14.68 25.94 -5.74
C LEU A 301 -15.33 27.22 -5.22
N ASP A 302 -14.55 28.29 -5.18
CA ASP A 302 -15.00 29.61 -4.75
C ASP A 302 -14.70 30.69 -5.80
N ALA A 303 -15.65 31.61 -6.00
CA ALA A 303 -15.53 32.69 -6.97
C ALA A 303 -16.20 33.99 -6.53
N ALA A 304 -15.59 35.12 -6.90
CA ALA A 304 -16.24 36.42 -6.86
C ALA A 304 -17.04 36.60 -8.15
N VAL A 305 -18.37 36.68 -8.05
CA VAL A 305 -19.28 36.70 -9.20
C VAL A 305 -20.38 37.74 -9.01
N PRO A 306 -21.01 38.23 -10.11
CA PRO A 306 -22.20 39.07 -10.00
C PRO A 306 -23.30 38.37 -9.20
N LEU A 307 -23.98 39.14 -8.34
CA LEU A 307 -24.95 38.65 -7.35
C LEU A 307 -26.00 37.68 -7.92
N ASN A 308 -26.48 37.94 -9.13
CA ASN A 308 -27.46 37.13 -9.85
C ASN A 308 -26.96 36.69 -11.23
N GLY A 309 -25.64 36.44 -11.37
CA GLY A 309 -25.04 36.01 -12.62
C GLY A 309 -25.57 34.65 -13.08
N LYS A 310 -25.80 34.49 -14.38
CA LYS A 310 -25.99 33.17 -15.00
C LYS A 310 -24.62 32.56 -15.28
N LEU A 311 -24.33 31.46 -14.62
CA LEU A 311 -23.01 30.83 -14.60
C LEU A 311 -23.13 29.38 -15.00
N GLN A 312 -22.01 28.83 -15.50
CA GLN A 312 -21.93 27.43 -15.86
C GLN A 312 -20.70 26.79 -15.23
N LEU A 313 -20.79 25.51 -14.90
CA LEU A 313 -19.68 24.69 -14.43
C LEU A 313 -19.28 23.73 -15.54
N ARG A 314 -18.05 23.86 -16.03
CA ARG A 314 -17.44 22.87 -16.92
C ARG A 314 -16.81 21.77 -16.09
N VAL A 315 -17.28 20.55 -16.25
CA VAL A 315 -16.70 19.32 -15.68
C VAL A 315 -15.97 18.60 -16.81
N ALA A 316 -14.69 18.27 -16.60
CA ALA A 316 -13.90 17.48 -17.53
C ALA A 316 -13.33 16.24 -16.83
N CYS A 317 -13.56 15.07 -17.41
CA CYS A 317 -13.12 13.77 -16.94
C CYS A 317 -12.45 13.08 -18.14
N GLU A 318 -11.13 13.25 -18.26
CA GLU A 318 -10.35 12.84 -19.43
C GLU A 318 -11.00 13.29 -20.76
N GLY A 319 -11.38 12.36 -21.64
CA GLY A 319 -12.04 12.65 -22.92
C GLY A 319 -13.48 13.17 -22.79
N VAL A 320 -14.09 13.13 -21.61
CA VAL A 320 -15.47 13.59 -21.40
C VAL A 320 -15.51 15.01 -20.87
N VAL A 321 -16.16 15.91 -21.59
CA VAL A 321 -16.37 17.30 -21.15
C VAL A 321 -17.86 17.62 -21.15
N ARG A 322 -18.35 18.21 -20.06
CA ARG A 322 -19.75 18.61 -19.88
C ARG A 322 -19.84 19.97 -19.21
N THR A 323 -20.90 20.69 -19.55
CA THR A 323 -21.20 22.00 -18.98
C THR A 323 -22.56 21.91 -18.29
N LEU A 324 -22.60 22.32 -17.03
CA LEU A 324 -23.78 22.30 -16.17
C LEU A 324 -24.18 23.73 -15.83
N ASP A 325 -25.47 24.03 -15.82
CA ASP A 325 -25.92 25.33 -15.32
C ASP A 325 -25.77 25.37 -13.80
N VAL A 326 -25.13 26.43 -13.29
CA VAL A 326 -25.05 26.66 -11.84
C VAL A 326 -26.43 27.05 -11.33
N PRO A 327 -26.98 26.38 -10.29
CA PRO A 327 -28.28 26.72 -9.75
C PRO A 327 -28.38 28.20 -9.39
N ALA A 328 -29.47 28.85 -9.83
CA ALA A 328 -29.71 30.24 -9.48
C ALA A 328 -29.83 30.38 -7.95
N PRO A 329 -29.32 31.47 -7.37
CA PRO A 329 -29.35 31.68 -5.94
C PRO A 329 -30.79 31.86 -5.43
N ARG A 330 -31.07 31.40 -4.21
CA ARG A 330 -32.33 31.71 -3.52
C ARG A 330 -32.24 33.12 -2.93
N ASN A 331 -33.35 33.89 -2.95
CA ASN A 331 -33.55 35.21 -2.33
C ASN A 331 -32.27 35.93 -1.81
N GLY A 332 -31.72 36.85 -2.60
CA GLY A 332 -30.59 37.70 -2.17
C GLY A 332 -29.29 37.49 -2.95
N GLY A 333 -29.22 36.54 -3.87
CA GLY A 333 -28.06 36.30 -4.75
C GLY A 333 -27.08 35.25 -4.24
N TYR A 334 -25.98 35.05 -4.94
CA TYR A 334 -24.91 34.17 -4.46
C TYR A 334 -24.29 34.77 -3.19
N LEU A 335 -24.35 34.02 -2.10
CA LEU A 335 -23.87 34.41 -0.77
C LEU A 335 -22.85 33.39 -0.26
N ALA A 336 -21.74 33.87 0.32
CA ALA A 336 -20.70 33.00 0.87
C ALA A 336 -21.21 32.06 1.98
N SER A 337 -22.24 32.49 2.71
CA SER A 337 -22.89 31.70 3.76
C SER A 337 -23.85 30.62 3.25
N GLN A 338 -24.06 30.51 1.93
CA GLN A 338 -24.94 29.53 1.31
C GLN A 338 -24.21 28.73 0.22
N PRO A 339 -23.36 27.76 0.60
CA PRO A 339 -22.74 26.84 -0.35
C PRO A 339 -23.76 26.07 -1.17
N VAL A 340 -23.51 25.94 -2.47
CA VAL A 340 -24.37 25.27 -3.44
C VAL A 340 -23.73 23.95 -3.87
N GLU A 341 -24.47 22.84 -3.69
CA GLU A 341 -24.09 21.54 -4.22
C GLU A 341 -24.34 21.47 -5.73
N LEU A 342 -23.37 21.00 -6.50
CA LEU A 342 -23.48 20.69 -7.93
C LEU A 342 -22.69 19.42 -8.28
N SER A 343 -23.25 18.26 -7.95
CA SER A 343 -22.67 16.95 -8.24
C SER A 343 -22.99 16.49 -9.68
N TYR A 344 -22.12 15.66 -10.27
CA TYR A 344 -22.27 15.16 -11.63
C TYR A 344 -21.81 13.70 -11.78
N ALA A 345 -22.67 12.87 -12.37
CA ALA A 345 -22.33 11.51 -12.79
C ALA A 345 -21.99 11.51 -14.30
N VAL A 346 -20.74 11.23 -14.63
CA VAL A 346 -20.27 11.02 -15.99
C VAL A 346 -20.94 9.75 -16.54
N PRO A 347 -21.63 9.80 -17.70
CA PRO A 347 -22.29 8.63 -18.29
C PRO A 347 -21.25 7.72 -18.95
N ASN A 348 -20.45 7.09 -18.10
CA ASN A 348 -19.39 6.14 -18.42
C ASN A 348 -19.21 5.20 -17.22
N THR A 349 -18.68 4.01 -17.41
CA THR A 349 -18.41 3.02 -16.36
C THR A 349 -16.98 2.51 -16.45
N ARG A 350 -16.43 1.98 -15.35
CA ARG A 350 -15.05 1.46 -15.41
C ARG A 350 -14.98 0.23 -16.34
N PRO A 351 -13.88 0.10 -17.10
CA PRO A 351 -13.59 -1.14 -17.79
C PRO A 351 -13.42 -2.28 -16.78
N ARG A 352 -13.61 -3.52 -17.26
CA ARG A 352 -13.46 -4.74 -16.45
C ARG A 352 -12.47 -5.68 -17.11
N ILE A 353 -11.49 -6.14 -16.35
CA ILE A 353 -10.63 -7.26 -16.76
C ILE A 353 -11.40 -8.54 -16.46
N ARG A 354 -11.61 -9.36 -17.49
CA ARG A 354 -12.29 -10.67 -17.39
C ARG A 354 -11.30 -11.80 -17.19
N LYS A 355 -10.15 -11.68 -17.84
CA LYS A 355 -9.12 -12.70 -17.85
C LYS A 355 -7.77 -12.06 -18.09
N MET A 356 -6.76 -12.61 -17.45
CA MET A 356 -5.37 -12.36 -17.70
C MET A 356 -4.68 -13.71 -17.63
N VAL A 357 -3.82 -14.01 -18.58
CA VAL A 357 -3.14 -15.30 -18.68
C VAL A 357 -1.68 -15.07 -19.05
N ALA A 358 -0.80 -15.85 -18.45
CA ALA A 358 0.60 -15.96 -18.81
C ALA A 358 0.86 -17.37 -19.35
N ASN A 359 1.39 -17.49 -20.56
CA ASN A 359 1.77 -18.78 -21.14
C ASN A 359 3.29 -18.88 -21.30
N GLY A 360 3.84 -20.06 -21.07
CA GLY A 360 5.22 -20.36 -21.43
C GLY A 360 5.41 -20.55 -22.94
N PRO A 361 6.66 -20.71 -23.41
CA PRO A 361 6.95 -21.03 -24.81
C PRO A 361 6.44 -22.41 -25.23
N ASP A 362 6.18 -23.28 -24.26
CA ASP A 362 5.52 -24.59 -24.42
C ASP A 362 3.99 -24.49 -24.57
N GLY A 363 3.42 -23.28 -24.47
CA GLY A 363 1.99 -23.03 -24.55
C GLY A 363 1.20 -23.34 -23.28
N ASN A 364 1.87 -23.82 -22.22
CA ASN A 364 1.23 -24.10 -20.94
C ASN A 364 1.03 -22.81 -20.14
N VAL A 365 -0.08 -22.73 -19.41
CA VAL A 365 -0.33 -21.63 -18.48
C VAL A 365 0.70 -21.68 -17.36
N ARG A 366 1.35 -20.55 -17.13
CA ARG A 366 2.27 -20.33 -16.01
C ARG A 366 1.55 -19.49 -14.97
N GLY A 367 1.63 -19.87 -13.70
CA GLY A 367 1.14 -19.06 -12.60
C GLY A 367 -0.38 -18.84 -12.60
N GLN A 368 -0.83 -17.77 -11.95
CA GLN A 368 -2.25 -17.47 -11.77
C GLN A 368 -2.54 -15.99 -11.56
N MET A 369 -3.77 -15.59 -11.90
CA MET A 369 -4.28 -14.27 -11.56
C MET A 369 -4.44 -14.16 -10.04
N ILE A 370 -4.08 -13.01 -9.47
CA ILE A 370 -4.32 -12.73 -8.05
C ILE A 370 -5.73 -12.16 -7.91
N GLU A 371 -6.61 -12.95 -7.31
CA GLU A 371 -8.01 -12.60 -7.11
C GLU A 371 -8.29 -12.33 -5.63
N PRO A 372 -9.10 -11.30 -5.30
CA PRO A 372 -9.54 -11.10 -3.93
C PRO A 372 -10.33 -12.30 -3.41
N GLU A 373 -10.20 -12.60 -2.11
CA GLU A 373 -11.00 -13.65 -1.49
C GLU A 373 -12.50 -13.37 -1.65
N SER A 374 -13.24 -14.35 -2.14
CA SER A 374 -14.67 -14.19 -2.41
C SER A 374 -15.46 -13.89 -1.13
N GLY A 375 -16.23 -12.80 -1.12
CA GLY A 375 -17.04 -12.39 0.04
C GLY A 375 -16.26 -11.68 1.14
N ALA A 376 -14.95 -11.49 0.97
CA ALA A 376 -14.15 -10.67 1.87
C ALA A 376 -14.75 -9.27 2.00
N SER A 377 -14.81 -8.79 3.25
CA SER A 377 -15.40 -7.50 3.56
C SER A 377 -14.68 -6.33 2.89
N SER A 378 -13.36 -6.45 2.72
CA SER A 378 -12.54 -5.45 2.08
C SER A 378 -12.93 -5.25 0.62
N ASN A 379 -13.52 -6.24 -0.08
CA ASN A 379 -13.95 -6.08 -1.49
C ASN A 379 -14.95 -4.94 -1.69
N GLY A 380 -15.70 -4.56 -0.65
CA GLY A 380 -16.61 -3.40 -0.67
C GLY A 380 -15.96 -2.07 -0.26
N LEU A 381 -14.70 -2.08 0.19
CA LEU A 381 -13.96 -0.89 0.58
C LEU A 381 -13.20 -0.31 -0.62
N PRO A 382 -13.33 1.00 -0.87
CA PRO A 382 -12.74 1.62 -2.05
C PRO A 382 -11.22 1.74 -1.94
N GLY A 383 -10.55 1.49 -3.07
CA GLY A 383 -9.17 1.90 -3.31
C GLY A 383 -8.06 1.00 -2.77
N SER A 384 -6.90 1.12 -3.41
CA SER A 384 -5.63 0.51 -2.99
C SER A 384 -4.99 1.18 -1.76
N GLU A 385 -5.56 2.30 -1.35
CA GLU A 385 -5.00 3.23 -0.38
C GLU A 385 -5.55 3.04 1.04
N GLN A 386 -6.33 1.99 1.27
CA GLN A 386 -7.07 1.78 2.51
C GLN A 386 -6.23 1.13 3.63
N PHE A 387 -5.23 0.34 3.26
CA PHE A 387 -4.38 -0.43 4.16
C PHE A 387 -2.92 -0.04 3.98
N LEU A 388 -2.10 -0.16 5.04
CA LEU A 388 -0.66 0.11 5.03
C LEU A 388 -0.24 1.53 4.58
N THR A 389 -1.16 2.49 4.61
CA THR A 389 -0.99 3.88 4.13
C THR A 389 -1.50 4.91 5.14
N TYR A 390 -1.92 4.47 6.34
CA TYR A 390 -2.49 5.34 7.37
C TYR A 390 -1.56 6.50 7.77
N LYS A 391 -0.26 6.25 7.73
CA LYS A 391 0.78 7.26 7.98
C LYS A 391 1.11 8.12 6.77
N GLY A 392 0.42 7.94 5.65
CA GLY A 392 0.66 8.56 4.37
C GLY A 392 1.38 7.61 3.39
N LYS A 393 1.75 8.14 2.23
CA LYS A 393 2.24 7.37 1.08
C LYS A 393 3.57 7.90 0.58
N ASP A 394 4.51 6.98 0.45
CA ASP A 394 5.77 7.22 -0.24
C ASP A 394 5.61 7.12 -1.76
N THR A 395 6.52 7.79 -2.46
CA THR A 395 6.72 7.69 -3.89
C THR A 395 7.98 6.87 -4.17
N LYS A 396 8.21 6.57 -5.44
CA LYS A 396 9.48 5.95 -5.87
C LYS A 396 10.70 6.79 -5.47
N LEU A 397 10.61 8.10 -5.60
CA LEU A 397 11.70 9.02 -5.24
C LEU A 397 11.92 9.05 -3.73
N SER A 398 10.85 9.14 -2.93
CA SER A 398 11.00 9.17 -1.48
C SER A 398 11.59 7.87 -0.92
N SER A 399 11.24 6.72 -1.52
CA SER A 399 11.86 5.43 -1.22
C SER A 399 13.35 5.39 -1.55
N CYS A 400 13.73 5.87 -2.73
CA CYS A 400 15.15 5.97 -3.07
C CYS A 400 15.90 6.88 -2.09
N MET A 401 15.31 8.03 -1.74
CA MET A 401 15.90 8.98 -0.79
C MET A 401 16.07 8.36 0.60
N TYR A 402 15.11 7.53 1.04
CA TYR A 402 15.22 6.76 2.27
C TYR A 402 16.41 5.78 2.20
N TYR A 403 16.51 4.98 1.14
CA TYR A 403 17.63 4.06 0.96
C TYR A 403 18.99 4.76 0.86
N ARG A 404 19.05 5.93 0.22
CA ARG A 404 20.27 6.74 0.19
C ARG A 404 20.65 7.19 1.59
N SER A 405 19.68 7.60 2.41
CA SER A 405 19.92 8.08 3.78
C SER A 405 20.42 7.00 4.75
N ILE A 406 20.27 5.72 4.42
CA ILE A 406 20.83 4.59 5.19
C ILE A 406 22.03 3.91 4.51
N GLY A 407 22.48 4.41 3.35
CA GLY A 407 23.62 3.83 2.62
C GLY A 407 23.29 2.54 1.85
N ALA A 408 22.01 2.29 1.55
CA ALA A 408 21.59 1.12 0.75
C ALA A 408 21.70 1.35 -0.77
N VAL A 409 21.92 2.60 -1.21
CA VAL A 409 22.16 2.97 -2.61
C VAL A 409 23.23 4.07 -2.68
N GLY A 410 23.94 4.14 -3.81
CA GLY A 410 24.90 5.22 -4.08
C GLY A 410 24.23 6.54 -4.47
N GLY A 411 23.01 6.50 -5.02
CA GLY A 411 22.28 7.69 -5.47
C GLY A 411 20.88 7.41 -5.96
N CYS A 412 20.20 8.47 -6.39
CA CYS A 412 18.84 8.47 -6.94
C CYS A 412 18.82 9.30 -8.22
N ASP A 413 18.18 8.80 -9.28
CA ASP A 413 17.88 9.64 -10.44
C ASP A 413 16.59 10.45 -10.24
N ALA A 414 16.28 11.32 -11.21
CA ALA A 414 15.12 12.20 -11.15
C ALA A 414 13.77 11.46 -11.15
N GLN A 415 13.75 10.19 -11.58
CA GLN A 415 12.57 9.32 -11.59
C GLN A 415 12.51 8.42 -10.33
N GLY A 416 13.46 8.56 -9.42
CA GLY A 416 13.57 7.75 -8.21
C GLY A 416 14.10 6.33 -8.46
N ASN A 417 14.73 6.03 -9.60
CA ASN A 417 15.42 4.76 -9.76
C ASN A 417 16.63 4.69 -8.84
N LEU A 418 16.84 3.52 -8.24
CA LEU A 418 17.95 3.24 -7.34
C LEU A 418 19.25 3.14 -8.15
N GLN A 419 20.28 3.91 -7.78
CA GLN A 419 21.60 3.83 -8.41
C GLN A 419 22.55 3.01 -7.54
N GLN A 420 23.16 1.98 -8.13
CA GLN A 420 24.08 1.06 -7.45
C GLN A 420 23.53 0.50 -6.12
N PRO A 421 22.32 -0.10 -6.11
CA PRO A 421 21.75 -0.65 -4.88
C PRO A 421 22.60 -1.80 -4.32
N ILE A 422 22.64 -1.92 -3.00
CA ILE A 422 23.16 -3.11 -2.33
C ILE A 422 22.28 -4.33 -2.62
N SER A 423 22.85 -5.52 -2.56
CA SER A 423 22.11 -6.79 -2.62
C SER A 423 21.78 -7.34 -1.23
N LEU A 424 20.89 -8.34 -1.16
CA LEU A 424 20.66 -9.09 0.07
C LEU A 424 21.95 -9.74 0.59
N ASP A 425 22.84 -10.18 -0.30
CA ASP A 425 24.13 -10.78 0.06
C ASP A 425 25.07 -9.76 0.70
N ASP A 426 25.14 -8.53 0.16
CA ASP A 426 25.89 -7.42 0.75
C ASP A 426 25.39 -7.12 2.17
N TRP A 427 24.07 -7.05 2.33
CA TRP A 427 23.45 -6.84 3.62
C TRP A 427 23.76 -7.99 4.59
N LYS A 428 23.59 -9.25 4.18
CA LYS A 428 23.94 -10.43 5.00
C LYS A 428 25.43 -10.42 5.42
N ARG A 429 26.33 -10.00 4.53
CA ARG A 429 27.77 -9.86 4.79
C ARG A 429 28.08 -8.79 5.83
N GLN A 430 27.40 -7.64 5.73
CA GLN A 430 27.51 -6.55 6.71
C GLN A 430 27.01 -7.00 8.09
N HIS A 431 25.96 -7.81 8.13
CA HIS A 431 25.28 -8.24 9.36
C HIS A 431 25.69 -9.60 9.91
N LYS A 432 26.72 -10.23 9.33
CA LYS A 432 27.25 -11.52 9.80
C LYS A 432 26.18 -12.60 9.88
N PHE A 433 25.34 -12.68 8.85
CA PHE A 433 24.52 -13.87 8.59
C PHE A 433 25.33 -14.87 7.78
N LYS A 434 24.96 -16.16 7.85
CA LYS A 434 25.53 -17.21 7.00
C LYS A 434 25.42 -16.82 5.52
N PRO A 435 26.46 -17.07 4.72
CA PRO A 435 27.71 -17.78 5.07
C PRO A 435 28.78 -16.91 5.77
N TYR A 436 28.52 -15.63 6.04
CA TYR A 436 29.46 -14.65 6.59
C TYR A 436 29.44 -14.52 8.11
N ALA A 437 28.88 -15.52 8.81
CA ALA A 437 28.61 -15.46 10.23
C ALA A 437 29.84 -15.14 11.09
N ALA A 438 31.04 -15.55 10.67
CA ALA A 438 32.28 -15.28 11.41
C ALA A 438 32.20 -15.66 12.91
N GLY A 439 31.52 -16.77 13.22
CA GLY A 439 31.28 -17.26 14.58
C GLY A 439 30.02 -16.71 15.25
N ASN A 440 29.30 -15.78 14.61
CA ASN A 440 28.02 -15.27 15.07
C ASN A 440 26.94 -16.37 15.04
N THR A 441 26.09 -16.39 16.06
CA THR A 441 24.99 -17.36 16.16
C THR A 441 23.72 -16.77 15.55
N GLU A 442 23.05 -17.55 14.71
CA GLU A 442 21.73 -17.22 14.17
C GLU A 442 20.63 -17.87 15.00
N VAL A 443 19.52 -17.16 15.17
CA VAL A 443 18.26 -17.70 15.71
C VAL A 443 17.25 -17.78 14.57
N GLU A 444 16.67 -18.95 14.35
CA GLU A 444 15.83 -19.24 13.20
C GLU A 444 14.45 -19.77 13.64
N ALA A 445 13.39 -19.37 12.94
CA ALA A 445 12.06 -19.93 13.10
C ALA A 445 11.27 -19.92 11.78
N VAL A 446 10.47 -20.96 11.55
CA VAL A 446 9.58 -21.12 10.39
C VAL A 446 8.15 -21.28 10.87
N TYR A 447 7.28 -20.33 10.50
CA TYR A 447 5.88 -20.30 10.92
C TYR A 447 5.04 -19.56 9.88
N ILE A 448 3.72 -19.69 9.95
CA ILE A 448 2.80 -18.86 9.16
C ILE A 448 2.19 -17.81 10.06
N ASN A 449 2.33 -16.53 9.72
CA ASN A 449 1.59 -15.47 10.40
C ASN A 449 0.19 -15.34 9.78
N LYS A 450 -0.74 -16.18 10.26
CA LYS A 450 -2.19 -16.04 10.06
C LYS A 450 -2.58 -14.70 10.74
N MET A 451 -3.60 -13.93 10.41
CA MET A 451 -3.88 -12.60 11.02
C MET A 451 -3.01 -11.47 10.49
N ASP A 452 -1.68 -11.62 10.47
CA ASP A 452 -0.68 -10.78 9.78
C ASP A 452 -0.95 -10.51 8.30
N LEU A 453 -0.09 -11.12 7.48
CA LEU A 453 -0.12 -11.07 6.03
C LEU A 453 -0.48 -12.44 5.42
N ASN A 454 -0.71 -13.46 6.24
CA ASN A 454 -0.87 -14.86 5.81
C ASN A 454 0.30 -15.35 4.94
N LEU A 455 1.53 -15.11 5.39
CA LEU A 455 2.75 -15.56 4.72
C LEU A 455 3.43 -16.64 5.55
N VAL A 456 4.06 -17.61 4.89
CA VAL A 456 5.10 -18.43 5.53
C VAL A 456 6.31 -17.52 5.74
N ARG A 457 6.82 -17.51 6.97
CA ARG A 457 7.90 -16.65 7.45
C ARG A 457 9.10 -17.52 7.76
N ARG A 458 10.15 -17.46 6.93
CA ARG A 458 11.47 -18.00 7.28
C ARG A 458 12.28 -16.91 7.96
N MET A 459 12.13 -16.80 9.28
CA MET A 459 12.75 -15.75 10.09
C MET A 459 14.15 -16.18 10.53
N VAL A 460 15.11 -15.26 10.39
CA VAL A 460 16.48 -15.42 10.88
C VAL A 460 16.91 -14.13 11.56
N ALA A 461 17.54 -14.23 12.73
CA ALA A 461 18.06 -13.08 13.47
C ALA A 461 19.48 -13.31 13.97
N THR A 462 20.21 -12.21 14.14
CA THR A 462 21.57 -12.18 14.66
C THR A 462 21.74 -11.12 15.73
N ASP A 463 22.64 -11.40 16.67
CA ASP A 463 23.11 -10.47 17.70
C ASP A 463 24.61 -10.22 17.51
N VAL A 464 24.95 -9.26 16.64
CA VAL A 464 26.35 -9.01 16.26
C VAL A 464 27.09 -8.26 17.35
N ALA A 465 26.43 -7.29 17.99
CA ALA A 465 26.96 -6.47 19.06
C ALA A 465 25.83 -5.87 19.91
N ALA A 466 26.18 -5.26 21.05
CA ALA A 466 25.21 -4.66 21.96
C ALA A 466 24.27 -3.66 21.26
N ASP A 467 24.80 -2.84 20.35
CA ASP A 467 24.11 -1.85 19.53
C ASP A 467 23.80 -2.32 18.10
N HIS A 468 23.91 -3.63 17.83
CA HIS A 468 23.77 -4.20 16.49
C HIS A 468 22.94 -5.48 16.48
N LYS A 469 21.64 -5.34 16.18
CA LYS A 469 20.70 -6.43 15.96
C LYS A 469 20.23 -6.42 14.52
N ALA A 470 20.08 -7.57 13.90
CA ALA A 470 19.58 -7.66 12.53
C ALA A 470 18.69 -8.89 12.38
N PHE A 471 17.63 -8.75 11.60
CA PHE A 471 16.64 -9.77 11.31
C PHE A 471 16.37 -9.73 9.81
N TYR A 472 16.24 -10.88 9.18
CA TYR A 472 15.59 -10.95 7.88
C TYR A 472 14.55 -12.06 7.87
N VAL A 473 13.55 -11.88 7.03
CA VAL A 473 12.49 -12.85 6.82
C VAL A 473 12.20 -12.99 5.34
N CYS A 474 12.43 -14.19 4.84
CA CYS A 474 12.05 -14.56 3.48
C CYS A 474 10.62 -15.10 3.50
N ASN A 475 9.77 -14.50 2.67
CA ASN A 475 8.34 -14.69 2.69
C ASN A 475 7.89 -15.54 1.51
N HIS A 476 7.00 -16.48 1.79
CA HIS A 476 6.36 -17.31 0.78
C HIS A 476 4.83 -17.25 0.98
N PRO A 477 4.02 -17.52 -0.04
CA PRO A 477 2.57 -17.56 0.08
C PRO A 477 2.13 -18.49 1.22
N GLY A 478 1.23 -18.02 2.08
CA GLY A 478 0.58 -18.88 3.06
C GLY A 478 -0.58 -19.68 2.47
N PRO A 479 -1.30 -20.45 3.31
CA PRO A 479 -2.38 -21.30 2.86
C PRO A 479 -3.60 -20.47 2.47
N GLU A 480 -4.27 -20.85 1.39
CA GLU A 480 -5.54 -20.23 0.97
C GLU A 480 -6.71 -20.67 1.89
N GLY A 481 -6.70 -21.95 2.30
CA GLY A 481 -7.66 -22.50 3.24
C GLY A 481 -7.23 -22.46 4.69
N ARG A 482 -7.82 -23.36 5.49
CA ARG A 482 -7.66 -23.43 6.95
C ARG A 482 -7.26 -24.82 7.44
N THR A 483 -6.84 -25.71 6.55
CA THR A 483 -6.52 -27.10 6.91
C THR A 483 -5.05 -27.24 7.30
N GLN A 484 -4.75 -28.19 8.19
CA GLN A 484 -3.35 -28.51 8.53
C GLN A 484 -2.57 -29.01 7.32
N ARG A 485 -3.22 -29.71 6.38
CA ARG A 485 -2.57 -30.19 5.15
C ARG A 485 -2.02 -29.03 4.32
N GLU A 486 -2.82 -27.99 4.11
CA GLU A 486 -2.36 -26.79 3.39
C GLU A 486 -1.20 -26.13 4.12
N VAL A 487 -1.23 -26.07 5.46
CA VAL A 487 -0.11 -25.59 6.28
C VAL A 487 1.17 -26.40 6.03
N GLU A 488 1.07 -27.73 5.99
CA GLU A 488 2.23 -28.59 5.68
C GLU A 488 2.77 -28.36 4.26
N ASP A 489 1.88 -28.22 3.28
CA ASP A 489 2.23 -28.08 1.87
C ASP A 489 2.95 -26.75 1.62
N VAL A 490 2.42 -25.62 2.10
CA VAL A 490 3.07 -24.32 1.91
C VAL A 490 4.37 -24.16 2.71
N ILE A 491 4.47 -24.78 3.88
CA ILE A 491 5.74 -24.82 4.64
C ILE A 491 6.77 -25.66 3.89
N ALA A 492 6.38 -26.79 3.30
CA ALA A 492 7.29 -27.61 2.50
C ALA A 492 7.82 -26.82 1.28
N THR A 493 6.93 -26.20 0.50
CA THR A 493 7.32 -25.31 -0.62
C THR A 493 8.30 -24.23 -0.17
N ALA A 494 8.07 -23.59 0.98
CA ALA A 494 8.98 -22.57 1.50
C ALA A 494 10.36 -23.12 1.92
N LEU A 495 10.41 -24.35 2.45
CA LEU A 495 11.68 -24.99 2.83
C LEU A 495 12.51 -25.40 1.61
N ASP A 496 11.87 -25.63 0.48
CA ASP A 496 12.51 -25.87 -0.82
C ASP A 496 12.90 -24.55 -1.53
N ASP A 497 12.74 -23.40 -0.85
CA ASP A 497 13.00 -22.04 -1.36
C ASP A 497 12.16 -21.65 -2.60
N GLU A 498 11.08 -22.40 -2.87
CA GLU A 498 10.16 -22.15 -3.96
C GLU A 498 9.14 -21.05 -3.64
N LYS A 499 8.69 -20.32 -4.66
CA LYS A 499 7.68 -19.24 -4.57
C LYS A 499 8.05 -18.16 -3.54
N GLN A 500 9.33 -17.93 -3.30
CA GLN A 500 9.77 -16.81 -2.47
C GLN A 500 9.26 -15.49 -3.09
N VAL A 501 8.54 -14.68 -2.32
CA VAL A 501 7.98 -13.39 -2.76
C VAL A 501 9.00 -12.27 -2.59
N ALA A 502 9.57 -12.17 -1.40
CA ALA A 502 10.56 -11.16 -1.03
C ALA A 502 11.20 -11.53 0.32
N CYS A 503 12.45 -11.11 0.51
CA CYS A 503 13.09 -11.10 1.81
C CYS A 503 13.06 -9.67 2.38
N VAL A 504 12.40 -9.49 3.52
CA VAL A 504 12.37 -8.21 4.25
C VAL A 504 13.47 -8.27 5.31
N ALA A 505 14.33 -7.25 5.32
CA ALA A 505 15.40 -7.12 6.29
C ALA A 505 15.14 -5.92 7.19
N MET A 506 15.41 -6.10 8.48
CA MET A 506 15.36 -5.06 9.49
C MET A 506 16.63 -5.09 10.32
N GLU A 507 17.18 -3.92 10.62
CA GLU A 507 18.32 -3.80 11.50
C GLU A 507 18.12 -2.68 12.53
N TRP A 508 18.66 -2.88 13.72
CA TRP A 508 18.87 -1.85 14.73
C TRP A 508 20.38 -1.72 14.92
N SER A 509 20.94 -0.68 14.32
CA SER A 509 22.38 -0.48 14.15
C SER A 509 22.73 1.00 14.03
N VAL A 510 23.98 1.36 14.29
CA VAL A 510 24.49 2.73 14.10
C VAL A 510 24.70 3.02 12.61
N THR A 511 24.25 4.19 12.16
CA THR A 511 24.68 4.80 10.90
C THR A 511 25.51 6.03 11.22
N PRO A 512 26.83 6.05 10.91
CA PRO A 512 27.70 7.15 11.26
C PRO A 512 27.18 8.51 10.76
N GLY A 513 27.22 9.53 11.62
CA GLY A 513 26.77 10.88 11.29
C GLY A 513 25.25 11.07 11.26
N THR A 514 24.50 10.15 11.86
CA THR A 514 23.02 10.22 11.97
C THR A 514 22.58 9.88 13.39
N ASN A 515 21.43 10.41 13.83
CA ASN A 515 20.82 10.10 15.14
C ASN A 515 21.77 10.28 16.37
N GLY A 516 22.79 11.12 16.25
CA GLY A 516 23.85 11.27 17.26
C GLY A 516 24.68 10.00 17.46
N ASP A 517 24.95 9.25 16.39
CA ASP A 517 25.68 7.97 16.38
C ASP A 517 25.05 6.89 17.28
N ARG A 518 23.73 6.97 17.50
CA ARG A 518 22.96 5.96 18.22
C ARG A 518 22.22 5.04 17.26
N PRO A 519 22.08 3.75 17.61
CA PRO A 519 21.38 2.80 16.75
C PRO A 519 19.89 3.13 16.62
N PHE A 520 19.34 2.83 15.44
CA PHE A 520 17.92 2.97 15.13
C PHE A 520 17.48 1.93 14.10
N THR A 521 16.17 1.68 14.06
CA THR A 521 15.53 0.68 13.19
C THR A 521 15.51 1.13 11.73
N LYS A 522 15.92 0.24 10.82
CA LYS A 522 15.88 0.43 9.37
C LYS A 522 15.12 -0.71 8.69
N PHE A 523 14.56 -0.43 7.52
CA PHE A 523 13.82 -1.40 6.69
C PHE A 523 14.47 -1.52 5.33
N LEU A 524 14.65 -2.73 4.84
CA LEU A 524 15.04 -3.03 3.47
C LEU A 524 14.18 -4.17 2.95
N THR A 525 13.93 -4.19 1.65
CA THR A 525 13.19 -5.28 1.01
C THR A 525 13.94 -5.71 -0.22
N PHE A 526 14.15 -7.01 -0.35
CA PHE A 526 14.87 -7.61 -1.44
C PHE A 526 13.96 -8.56 -2.21
N GLY A 527 14.02 -8.50 -3.53
CA GLY A 527 13.34 -9.44 -4.41
C GLY A 527 13.91 -10.85 -4.27
N PRO A 528 13.25 -11.84 -4.89
CA PRO A 528 13.70 -13.22 -4.79
C PRO A 528 15.12 -13.45 -5.35
N ASP A 529 15.48 -12.65 -6.34
CA ASP A 529 16.80 -12.61 -6.94
C ASP A 529 17.86 -11.90 -6.07
N GLY A 530 17.48 -11.33 -4.92
CA GLY A 530 18.34 -10.58 -4.01
C GLY A 530 18.52 -9.10 -4.35
N ALA A 531 17.82 -8.56 -5.36
CA ALA A 531 17.86 -7.13 -5.70
C ALA A 531 17.07 -6.29 -4.68
N LEU A 532 17.58 -5.10 -4.33
CA LEU A 532 16.84 -4.14 -3.50
C LEU A 532 15.60 -3.61 -4.23
N MET A 533 14.44 -3.66 -3.56
CA MET A 533 13.14 -3.23 -4.08
C MET A 533 12.69 -1.94 -3.41
N ALA A 534 12.20 -0.96 -4.18
CA ALA A 534 11.67 0.30 -3.64
C ALA A 534 10.23 0.18 -3.10
N SER A 535 9.48 -0.83 -3.55
CA SER A 535 8.09 -1.08 -3.17
C SER A 535 7.83 -2.54 -2.88
N VAL A 536 6.72 -2.80 -2.20
CA VAL A 536 6.18 -4.13 -2.00
C VAL A 536 4.65 -4.09 -1.92
N ASN A 537 3.99 -5.13 -2.41
CA ASN A 537 2.56 -5.35 -2.26
C ASN A 537 2.29 -6.41 -1.18
N LEU A 538 1.99 -5.99 0.04
CA LEU A 538 1.78 -6.88 1.19
C LEU A 538 0.29 -7.15 1.49
N ASP A 539 -0.62 -6.40 0.91
CA ASP A 539 -2.05 -6.47 1.18
C ASP A 539 -2.89 -6.88 -0.04
N GLY A 540 -2.25 -7.24 -1.15
CA GLY A 540 -2.92 -7.57 -2.41
C GLY A 540 -3.56 -6.36 -3.08
N ARG A 541 -3.27 -5.14 -2.62
CA ARG A 541 -3.87 -3.89 -3.12
C ARG A 541 -2.83 -2.98 -3.75
N GLY A 542 -2.04 -3.54 -4.65
CA GLY A 542 -1.01 -2.83 -5.40
C GLY A 542 0.22 -2.46 -4.57
N GLU A 543 1.28 -2.15 -5.30
CA GLU A 543 2.60 -1.82 -4.76
C GLU A 543 2.58 -0.54 -3.91
N LYS A 544 3.25 -0.59 -2.75
CA LYS A 544 3.43 0.54 -1.84
C LYS A 544 4.92 0.79 -1.62
N TYR A 545 5.35 2.05 -1.75
CA TYR A 545 6.75 2.42 -1.59
C TYR A 545 7.18 2.45 -0.12
N LEU A 546 8.47 2.18 0.09
CA LEU A 546 9.11 2.18 1.40
C LEU A 546 9.58 3.59 1.78
N PRO A 547 9.68 3.92 3.08
CA PRO A 547 9.41 3.08 4.24
C PRO A 547 7.92 3.04 4.69
N GLY A 548 7.04 3.79 4.03
CA GLY A 548 5.63 3.95 4.38
C GLY A 548 4.87 2.64 4.62
N ALA A 549 5.10 1.64 3.76
CA ALA A 549 4.47 0.32 3.89
C ALA A 549 4.82 -0.42 5.19
N CYS A 550 5.98 -0.14 5.79
CA CYS A 550 6.45 -0.81 7.02
C CYS A 550 6.00 -0.07 8.29
N VAL A 551 6.11 1.26 8.30
CA VAL A 551 5.84 2.08 9.49
C VAL A 551 4.37 2.04 9.92
N ALA A 552 3.45 1.66 9.03
CA ALA A 552 2.05 1.43 9.38
C ALA A 552 1.88 0.45 10.55
N CYS A 553 2.68 -0.63 10.57
CA CYS A 553 2.67 -1.64 11.64
C CYS A 553 3.80 -1.44 12.64
N HIS A 554 4.98 -1.01 12.18
CA HIS A 554 6.20 -0.94 12.98
C HIS A 554 6.40 0.36 13.78
N GLY A 555 5.35 1.18 13.96
CA GLY A 555 5.47 2.42 14.69
C GLY A 555 5.83 3.61 13.80
N GLY A 556 7.03 4.13 13.93
CA GLY A 556 7.45 5.30 13.15
C GLY A 556 6.99 6.60 13.80
N THR A 557 7.37 6.83 15.06
CA THR A 557 6.97 8.03 15.81
C THR A 557 7.45 9.33 15.16
N GLN A 558 8.49 9.28 14.31
CA GLN A 558 9.06 10.42 13.58
C GLN A 558 8.59 10.52 12.13
N TYR A 559 7.68 9.64 11.68
CA TYR A 559 7.19 9.58 10.30
C TYR A 559 5.70 9.89 10.20
N SER A 560 5.35 10.85 9.34
CA SER A 560 3.99 11.24 8.99
C SER A 560 3.98 11.89 7.59
N GLY A 561 3.11 11.42 6.71
CA GLY A 561 3.00 11.83 5.31
C GLY A 561 3.84 10.97 4.37
N ARG A 562 5.08 11.38 4.13
CA ARG A 562 6.02 10.72 3.21
C ARG A 562 7.45 11.02 3.60
N PHE A 563 8.40 10.19 3.19
CA PHE A 563 9.81 10.48 3.40
C PHE A 563 10.23 11.70 2.54
N PRO A 564 11.04 12.65 3.06
CA PRO A 564 11.39 13.84 2.29
C PRO A 564 12.19 13.53 1.02
N GLU A 565 11.78 14.11 -0.10
CA GLU A 565 12.39 13.89 -1.43
C GLU A 565 13.57 14.84 -1.72
N LYS A 566 13.94 15.71 -0.78
CA LYS A 566 14.98 16.73 -0.93
C LYS A 566 15.95 16.72 0.26
N GLY A 567 17.21 17.08 -0.01
CA GLY A 567 18.25 17.21 1.01
C GLY A 567 18.75 15.86 1.54
N ASN A 568 19.24 15.87 2.79
CA ASN A 568 19.68 14.68 3.52
C ASN A 568 18.80 14.52 4.78
N PRO A 569 17.54 14.09 4.63
CA PRO A 569 16.64 13.90 5.76
C PRO A 569 17.12 12.79 6.70
N SER A 570 16.77 12.88 7.99
CA SER A 570 17.14 11.87 8.96
C SER A 570 16.44 10.53 8.67
N PRO A 571 17.19 9.42 8.58
CA PRO A 571 16.63 8.08 8.37
C PRO A 571 15.95 7.49 9.61
N ASN A 572 16.10 8.10 10.79
CA ASN A 572 15.50 7.58 12.02
C ASN A 572 13.98 7.82 12.01
N LEU A 573 13.22 6.79 11.66
CA LEU A 573 11.77 6.88 11.59
C LEU A 573 11.10 6.81 12.97
N GLY A 574 11.83 6.43 14.04
CA GLY A 574 11.23 6.08 15.33
C GLY A 574 10.42 4.79 15.27
N SER A 575 10.91 3.81 14.51
CA SER A 575 10.25 2.50 14.29
C SER A 575 10.81 1.42 15.21
N ASN A 576 10.04 0.36 15.39
CA ASN A 576 10.29 -0.73 16.32
C ASN A 576 10.27 -2.08 15.62
N PHE A 577 11.01 -3.03 16.18
CA PHE A 577 10.80 -4.44 15.87
C PHE A 577 9.48 -4.92 16.52
N LEU A 578 8.78 -5.83 15.84
CA LEU A 578 7.54 -6.40 16.36
C LEU A 578 7.84 -7.65 17.20
N PRO A 579 7.11 -7.86 18.30
CA PRO A 579 7.21 -9.09 19.07
C PRO A 579 6.58 -10.28 18.32
N PHE A 580 7.10 -11.47 18.54
CA PHE A 580 6.63 -12.73 17.98
C PHE A 580 5.51 -13.31 18.83
N ASP A 581 4.28 -13.17 18.35
CA ASP A 581 3.04 -13.60 19.02
C ASP A 581 2.56 -14.96 18.50
N THR A 582 2.95 -16.04 19.18
CA THR A 582 2.66 -17.41 18.70
C THR A 582 1.17 -17.78 18.78
N ALA A 583 0.32 -16.96 19.41
CA ALA A 583 -1.13 -17.13 19.35
C ALA A 583 -1.69 -16.90 17.93
N ASN A 584 -1.00 -16.04 17.15
CA ASN A 584 -1.37 -15.69 15.79
C ASN A 584 -0.73 -16.59 14.74
N TYR A 585 0.13 -17.53 15.13
CA TYR A 585 0.86 -18.35 14.18
C TYR A 585 0.18 -19.69 13.90
N LEU A 586 0.54 -20.29 12.77
CA LEU A 586 0.34 -21.71 12.46
C LEU A 586 1.71 -22.37 12.27
N PHE A 587 1.79 -23.64 12.64
CA PHE A 587 3.02 -24.43 12.63
C PHE A 587 2.79 -25.76 11.92
N SER A 588 3.86 -26.31 11.37
CA SER A 588 3.87 -27.68 10.88
C SER A 588 3.80 -28.67 12.06
N THR A 589 3.26 -29.85 11.79
CA THR A 589 3.25 -31.01 12.69
C THR A 589 4.53 -31.87 12.58
N LYS A 590 5.39 -31.58 11.59
CA LYS A 590 6.67 -32.28 11.38
C LYS A 590 7.67 -31.93 12.48
N GLY A 591 8.52 -32.90 12.83
CA GLY A 591 9.58 -32.73 13.83
C GLY A 591 10.49 -31.54 13.53
N GLY A 592 10.83 -30.76 14.55
CA GLY A 592 11.63 -29.53 14.42
C GLY A 592 10.86 -28.28 14.00
N LEU A 593 9.66 -28.43 13.41
CA LEU A 593 8.84 -27.32 12.91
C LEU A 593 7.56 -27.08 13.72
N THR A 594 7.26 -27.95 14.68
CA THR A 594 6.18 -27.71 15.65
C THR A 594 6.45 -26.47 16.50
N GLU A 595 5.39 -25.85 17.02
CA GLU A 595 5.53 -24.73 17.96
C GLU A 595 6.43 -25.07 19.15
N ALA A 596 6.22 -26.25 19.77
CA ALA A 596 6.99 -26.69 20.92
C ALA A 596 8.49 -26.88 20.59
N ALA A 597 8.80 -27.35 19.38
CA ALA A 597 10.19 -27.48 18.94
C ALA A 597 10.87 -26.12 18.68
N GLN A 598 10.07 -25.08 18.38
CA GLN A 598 10.55 -23.74 18.06
C GLN A 598 10.41 -22.73 19.21
N SER A 599 9.85 -23.12 20.36
CA SER A 599 9.53 -22.19 21.45
C SER A 599 10.77 -21.47 21.98
N ASP A 600 11.90 -22.19 22.09
CA ASP A 600 13.17 -21.60 22.53
C ASP A 600 13.68 -20.54 21.54
N ALA A 601 13.55 -20.80 20.23
CA ALA A 601 13.95 -19.86 19.19
C ALA A 601 13.04 -18.62 19.19
N LEU A 602 11.71 -18.81 19.26
CA LEU A 602 10.73 -17.72 19.32
C LEU A 602 10.88 -16.86 20.58
N HIS A 603 11.17 -17.49 21.73
CA HIS A 603 11.52 -16.77 22.95
C HIS A 603 12.80 -15.95 22.77
N ARG A 604 13.87 -16.53 22.20
CA ARG A 604 15.12 -15.78 21.92
C ARG A 604 14.89 -14.62 20.95
N LEU A 605 14.08 -14.81 19.91
CA LEU A 605 13.69 -13.74 19.01
C LEU A 605 13.00 -12.59 19.76
N ASN A 606 12.08 -12.88 20.69
CA ASN A 606 11.46 -11.86 21.56
C ASN A 606 12.49 -11.16 22.48
N GLN A 607 13.47 -11.89 23.01
CA GLN A 607 14.53 -11.25 23.80
C GLN A 607 15.43 -10.36 22.94
N LEU A 608 15.70 -10.73 21.69
CA LEU A 608 16.42 -9.87 20.74
C LEU A 608 15.62 -8.61 20.38
N VAL A 609 14.29 -8.72 20.23
CA VAL A 609 13.40 -7.55 20.07
C VAL A 609 13.52 -6.62 21.27
N LYS A 610 13.47 -7.15 22.51
CA LYS A 610 13.69 -6.37 23.75
C LYS A 610 15.05 -5.71 23.82
N ALA A 611 16.09 -6.37 23.30
CA ALA A 611 17.47 -5.89 23.30
C ALA A 611 17.73 -4.78 22.26
N THR A 612 16.74 -4.41 21.44
CA THR A 612 16.77 -3.18 20.64
C THR A 612 16.36 -1.97 21.50
N SER A 613 15.69 -0.97 20.93
CA SER A 613 15.03 0.10 21.69
C SER A 613 13.53 0.12 21.36
N PRO A 614 12.78 -0.94 21.69
CA PRO A 614 11.36 -1.01 21.37
C PRO A 614 10.53 -0.07 22.25
N ALA A 615 9.28 0.18 21.85
CA ALA A 615 8.32 0.90 22.67
C ALA A 615 8.09 0.20 24.04
N PRO A 616 7.85 0.95 25.13
CA PRO A 616 7.63 0.37 26.46
C PRO A 616 6.52 -0.69 26.51
N ALA A 617 5.44 -0.50 25.74
CA ALA A 617 4.34 -1.46 25.64
C ALA A 617 4.80 -2.81 25.07
N THR A 618 5.70 -2.83 24.09
CA THR A 618 6.28 -4.07 23.56
C THR A 618 7.13 -4.79 24.60
N VAL A 619 7.90 -4.07 25.42
CA VAL A 619 8.70 -4.68 26.50
C VAL A 619 7.78 -5.33 27.53
N ALA A 620 6.78 -4.59 28.01
CA ALA A 620 5.82 -5.08 29.00
C ALA A 620 5.07 -6.31 28.49
N LEU A 621 4.61 -6.29 27.23
CA LEU A 621 3.92 -7.44 26.63
C LEU A 621 4.80 -8.71 26.61
N ILE A 622 6.06 -8.58 26.19
CA ILE A 622 6.99 -9.72 26.17
C ILE A 622 7.24 -10.24 27.60
N ASP A 623 7.43 -9.35 28.57
CA ASP A 623 7.64 -9.74 29.97
C ASP A 623 6.43 -10.51 30.54
N HIS A 624 5.22 -10.04 30.25
CA HIS A 624 4.00 -10.71 30.70
C HIS A 624 3.77 -12.07 30.03
N TRP A 625 4.13 -12.24 28.76
CA TRP A 625 4.05 -13.53 28.08
C TRP A 625 4.95 -14.61 28.70
N TYR A 626 6.10 -14.22 29.26
CA TYR A 626 7.11 -15.14 29.80
C TYR A 626 7.25 -15.07 31.33
N ALA A 627 6.32 -14.42 32.03
CA ALA A 627 6.34 -14.25 33.48
C ALA A 627 6.40 -15.59 34.27
N GLY A 628 5.98 -16.71 33.65
CA GLY A 628 6.08 -18.05 34.23
C GLY A 628 7.50 -18.66 34.23
N GLY A 629 8.51 -17.97 33.68
CA GLY A 629 9.91 -18.39 33.73
C GLY A 629 10.35 -19.44 32.69
N GLY A 630 9.52 -19.71 31.67
CA GLY A 630 9.81 -20.65 30.57
C GLY A 630 9.91 -19.97 29.20
N THR A 631 10.12 -20.77 28.14
CA THR A 631 10.21 -20.29 26.75
C THR A 631 8.90 -20.40 25.97
N THR A 632 7.85 -20.95 26.59
CA THR A 632 6.51 -21.01 25.99
C THR A 632 5.73 -19.74 26.29
N LEU A 633 5.23 -19.09 25.25
CA LEU A 633 4.44 -17.87 25.33
C LEU A 633 3.08 -18.14 26.00
N ASN A 634 2.72 -17.32 27.01
CA ASN A 634 1.37 -17.37 27.60
C ASN A 634 0.33 -16.74 26.66
N LYS A 635 -0.31 -17.58 25.85
CA LYS A 635 -1.36 -17.16 24.89
C LYS A 635 -2.63 -16.65 25.56
N ALA A 636 -2.84 -16.98 26.84
CA ALA A 636 -4.01 -16.58 27.62
C ALA A 636 -3.83 -15.23 28.34
N TYR A 637 -2.69 -14.55 28.16
CA TYR A 637 -2.44 -13.26 28.77
C TYR A 637 -3.53 -12.24 28.44
N VAL A 638 -4.04 -11.59 29.49
CA VAL A 638 -4.97 -10.46 29.45
C VAL A 638 -4.43 -9.40 30.41
N PRO A 639 -4.24 -8.13 29.97
CA PRO A 639 -3.78 -7.06 30.83
C PRO A 639 -4.77 -6.74 31.95
N ASP A 640 -4.26 -6.30 33.09
CA ASP A 640 -5.06 -6.01 34.29
C ASP A 640 -6.19 -5.01 34.03
N VAL A 641 -5.97 -4.03 33.15
CA VAL A 641 -6.98 -3.00 32.81
C VAL A 641 -8.23 -3.63 32.18
N TRP A 642 -8.04 -4.71 31.40
CA TRP A 642 -9.12 -5.45 30.77
C TRP A 642 -9.81 -6.39 31.75
N LEU A 643 -9.06 -7.01 32.67
CA LEU A 643 -9.63 -7.81 33.76
C LEU A 643 -10.49 -6.95 34.69
N GLN A 644 -10.03 -5.74 35.02
CA GLN A 644 -10.78 -4.78 35.83
C GLN A 644 -12.04 -4.29 35.10
N ALA A 645 -11.94 -4.02 33.80
CA ALA A 645 -13.10 -3.68 32.98
C ALA A 645 -14.11 -4.84 32.91
N ASP A 646 -13.64 -6.08 32.81
CA ASP A 646 -14.51 -7.27 32.71
C ASP A 646 -15.37 -7.46 33.96
N ALA A 647 -14.87 -7.04 35.13
CA ALA A 647 -15.59 -7.08 36.39
C ALA A 647 -16.72 -6.04 36.50
N GLN A 648 -16.81 -5.07 35.58
CA GLN A 648 -17.86 -4.05 35.59
C GLN A 648 -19.03 -4.43 34.66
N PRO A 649 -20.30 -4.27 35.08
CA PRO A 649 -21.46 -4.61 34.25
C PRO A 649 -21.49 -3.91 32.87
N ALA A 650 -21.02 -2.65 32.80
CA ALA A 650 -21.02 -1.87 31.56
C ALA A 650 -19.96 -2.33 30.53
N THR A 651 -18.96 -3.08 30.97
CA THR A 651 -17.84 -3.59 30.15
C THR A 651 -17.68 -5.10 30.31
N ALA A 652 -18.75 -5.80 30.68
CA ALA A 652 -18.74 -7.26 30.78
C ALA A 652 -18.33 -7.89 29.44
N GLY A 653 -17.40 -8.85 29.49
CA GLY A 653 -16.80 -9.46 28.30
C GLY A 653 -15.55 -8.74 27.77
N ALA A 654 -15.05 -7.70 28.45
CA ALA A 654 -13.78 -7.04 28.15
C ALA A 654 -12.61 -8.01 28.02
N ALA A 655 -12.47 -8.99 28.93
CA ALA A 655 -11.36 -9.94 28.86
C ALA A 655 -11.46 -10.85 27.62
N THR A 656 -12.69 -11.24 27.27
CA THR A 656 -12.96 -12.00 26.03
C THR A 656 -12.69 -11.14 24.80
N PHE A 657 -13.15 -9.89 24.77
CA PHE A 657 -12.89 -8.97 23.67
C PHE A 657 -11.40 -8.75 23.46
N TYR A 658 -10.63 -8.59 24.54
CA TYR A 658 -9.17 -8.49 24.44
C TYR A 658 -8.56 -9.73 23.79
N ARG A 659 -8.85 -10.94 24.30
CA ARG A 659 -8.28 -12.18 23.76
C ARG A 659 -8.70 -12.46 22.32
N GLU A 660 -9.95 -12.17 21.98
CA GLU A 660 -10.51 -12.57 20.70
C GLU A 660 -10.32 -11.51 19.61
N VAL A 661 -10.23 -10.22 19.94
CA VAL A 661 -10.09 -9.13 18.95
C VAL A 661 -8.73 -8.44 19.07
N ILE A 662 -8.41 -7.90 20.25
CA ILE A 662 -7.20 -7.07 20.40
C ILE A 662 -5.95 -7.93 20.21
N ALA A 663 -5.83 -9.02 20.96
CA ALA A 663 -4.70 -9.95 20.93
C ALA A 663 -4.49 -10.58 19.54
N THR A 664 -5.56 -10.80 18.78
CA THR A 664 -5.49 -11.49 17.49
C THR A 664 -5.23 -10.56 16.31
N SER A 665 -5.76 -9.33 16.34
CA SER A 665 -5.86 -8.47 15.16
C SER A 665 -5.20 -7.10 15.31
N CYS A 666 -4.90 -6.67 16.54
CA CYS A 666 -4.44 -5.30 16.82
C CYS A 666 -3.10 -5.25 17.55
N ARG A 667 -2.93 -6.11 18.57
CA ARG A 667 -1.91 -6.01 19.62
C ARG A 667 -0.49 -5.84 19.08
N THR A 668 -0.05 -6.73 18.19
CA THR A 668 1.33 -6.74 17.68
C THR A 668 1.75 -5.39 17.07
N CYS A 669 0.88 -4.77 16.28
CA CYS A 669 1.15 -3.44 15.70
C CYS A 669 0.99 -2.34 16.76
N HIS A 670 -0.05 -2.43 17.58
CA HIS A 670 -0.41 -1.41 18.56
C HIS A 670 0.66 -1.23 19.65
N THR A 671 1.30 -2.29 20.13
CA THR A 671 2.38 -2.16 21.13
C THR A 671 3.63 -1.50 20.57
N ALA A 672 3.83 -1.53 19.24
CA ALA A 672 4.92 -0.85 18.56
C ALA A 672 4.62 0.63 18.24
N MET A 673 3.41 1.09 18.50
CA MET A 673 2.95 2.45 18.22
C MET A 673 3.12 3.36 19.46
N ARG A 674 2.83 4.66 19.30
CA ARG A 674 2.87 5.63 20.41
C ARG A 674 1.81 5.33 21.47
N GLU A 675 2.01 5.85 22.69
CA GLU A 675 1.14 5.65 23.87
C GLU A 675 -0.37 5.69 23.57
N PRO A 676 -0.89 6.56 22.67
CA PRO A 676 -2.29 6.51 22.27
C PRO A 676 -2.85 5.15 21.80
N PHE A 677 -1.98 4.28 21.31
CA PHE A 677 -2.29 2.97 20.76
C PHE A 677 -1.90 1.82 21.68
N ASP A 678 -1.30 2.09 22.85
CA ASP A 678 -1.05 1.07 23.87
C ASP A 678 -2.38 0.68 24.51
N TRP A 679 -2.97 -0.40 24.00
CA TRP A 679 -4.21 -0.96 24.50
C TRP A 679 -3.99 -2.01 25.58
N ASP A 680 -2.75 -2.27 26.00
CA ASP A 680 -2.49 -3.11 27.17
C ASP A 680 -2.62 -2.30 28.46
N SER A 681 -2.37 -0.99 28.40
CA SER A 681 -2.51 -0.07 29.54
C SER A 681 -3.84 0.69 29.58
N ARG A 682 -4.68 0.60 28.54
CA ARG A 682 -6.02 1.24 28.54
C ARG A 682 -7.00 0.62 27.54
N LEU A 683 -8.28 0.90 27.73
CA LEU A 683 -9.32 0.57 26.74
C LEU A 683 -9.21 1.50 25.50
N PRO A 684 -9.56 1.01 24.30
CA PRO A 684 -9.43 1.76 23.06
C PRO A 684 -10.31 3.02 23.01
N ARG A 685 -11.45 2.99 23.72
CA ARG A 685 -12.35 4.11 23.92
C ARG A 685 -13.19 3.91 25.18
N PRO A 686 -13.75 4.99 25.76
CA PRO A 686 -14.83 4.86 26.73
C PRO A 686 -16.07 4.21 26.09
N VAL A 687 -16.78 3.38 26.86
CA VAL A 687 -18.08 2.83 26.43
C VAL A 687 -19.07 3.98 26.24
N GLY A 688 -19.81 3.96 25.12
CA GLY A 688 -20.74 5.01 24.74
C GLY A 688 -20.11 6.20 23.99
N ALA A 689 -18.78 6.26 23.87
CA ALA A 689 -18.12 7.21 22.98
C ALA A 689 -18.45 6.93 21.49
N PRO A 690 -18.27 7.90 20.58
CA PRO A 690 -18.44 7.69 19.14
C PRO A 690 -17.63 6.50 18.62
N PRO A 691 -18.11 5.80 17.57
CA PRO A 691 -17.40 4.67 16.97
C PRO A 691 -15.98 5.03 16.52
N LEU A 692 -15.05 4.08 16.61
CA LEU A 692 -13.69 4.25 16.13
C LEU A 692 -13.71 4.31 14.60
N ARG A 693 -13.62 5.52 14.03
CA ARG A 693 -13.67 5.74 12.57
C ARG A 693 -12.75 4.83 11.75
N HIS A 694 -11.54 4.54 12.24
CA HIS A 694 -10.57 3.65 11.59
C HIS A 694 -11.03 2.20 11.44
N VAL A 695 -11.94 1.75 12.30
CA VAL A 695 -12.55 0.41 12.21
C VAL A 695 -13.95 0.51 11.63
N CYS A 696 -14.75 1.45 12.13
CA CYS A 696 -16.18 1.52 11.91
C CYS A 696 -16.61 2.36 10.71
N GLY A 697 -15.78 3.26 10.20
CA GLY A 697 -16.17 4.11 9.09
C GLY A 697 -17.38 5.00 9.36
N GLY A 698 -18.14 5.30 8.30
CA GLY A 698 -19.40 6.04 8.37
C GLY A 698 -19.33 7.51 8.79
N SER A 699 -18.13 8.09 8.94
CA SER A 699 -17.96 9.50 9.31
C SER A 699 -17.87 10.42 8.09
N ALA A 700 -17.93 11.74 8.32
CA ALA A 700 -17.68 12.74 7.28
C ALA A 700 -16.21 12.74 6.78
N ASP A 701 -15.28 12.18 7.56
CA ASP A 701 -13.84 12.14 7.29
C ASP A 701 -13.49 10.84 6.53
N LEU A 702 -13.51 10.94 5.20
CA LEU A 702 -13.41 9.78 4.32
C LEU A 702 -12.03 9.12 4.37
N ALA A 703 -10.97 9.89 4.66
CA ALA A 703 -9.61 9.39 4.75
C ALA A 703 -9.39 8.40 5.90
N LEU A 704 -10.24 8.47 6.92
CA LEU A 704 -10.10 7.69 8.14
C LEU A 704 -11.20 6.65 8.28
N ASN A 705 -12.18 6.63 7.38
CA ASN A 705 -13.28 5.68 7.43
C ASN A 705 -12.80 4.27 7.10
N ALA A 706 -12.92 3.35 8.05
CA ALA A 706 -12.55 1.93 7.90
C ALA A 706 -11.10 1.72 7.44
N SER A 707 -10.23 2.71 7.66
CA SER A 707 -8.86 2.77 7.13
C SER A 707 -7.90 1.84 7.86
N MET A 708 -8.40 0.79 8.52
CA MET A 708 -7.72 0.00 9.55
C MET A 708 -6.20 -0.04 9.32
N PRO A 709 -5.39 0.59 10.19
CA PRO A 709 -3.99 0.91 9.87
C PRO A 709 -3.07 -0.31 9.71
N ASN A 710 -3.59 -1.52 9.95
CA ASN A 710 -2.92 -2.80 9.78
C ASN A 710 -3.14 -3.37 8.37
N ALA A 711 -2.85 -4.66 8.20
CA ALA A 711 -2.99 -5.35 6.93
C ALA A 711 -4.43 -5.75 6.61
N LEU A 712 -4.73 -5.87 5.31
CA LEU A 712 -6.02 -6.32 4.78
C LEU A 712 -6.48 -7.67 5.37
N ILE A 713 -5.55 -8.61 5.52
CA ILE A 713 -5.83 -9.94 6.10
C ILE A 713 -6.34 -9.84 7.53
N SER A 714 -5.77 -8.94 8.35
CA SER A 714 -6.25 -8.73 9.72
C SER A 714 -7.69 -8.20 9.73
N HIS A 715 -8.00 -7.25 8.85
CA HIS A 715 -9.33 -6.67 8.70
C HIS A 715 -10.36 -7.73 8.29
N ASP A 716 -10.09 -8.48 7.23
CA ASP A 716 -11.05 -9.46 6.71
C ASP A 716 -11.28 -10.60 7.70
N ARG A 717 -10.22 -11.11 8.34
CA ARG A 717 -10.37 -12.18 9.34
C ARG A 717 -11.12 -11.74 10.58
N LEU A 718 -10.91 -10.50 11.05
CA LEU A 718 -11.69 -9.95 12.15
C LEU A 718 -13.18 -9.94 11.81
N LEU A 719 -13.52 -9.46 10.62
CA LEU A 719 -14.92 -9.31 10.21
C LEU A 719 -15.59 -10.63 9.86
N ASP A 720 -14.87 -11.60 9.29
CA ASP A 720 -15.39 -12.96 9.12
C ASP A 720 -15.74 -13.60 10.46
N ARG A 721 -14.87 -13.43 11.47
CA ARG A 721 -15.14 -13.93 12.82
C ARG A 721 -16.35 -13.25 13.43
N ALA A 722 -16.43 -11.93 13.35
CA ALA A 722 -17.57 -11.16 13.84
C ALA A 722 -18.90 -11.59 13.19
N ARG A 723 -18.91 -11.84 11.87
CA ARG A 723 -20.09 -12.35 11.16
C ARG A 723 -20.52 -13.74 11.63
N SER A 724 -19.55 -14.59 11.99
CA SER A 724 -19.81 -15.97 12.43
C SER A 724 -20.15 -16.12 13.93
N ASP A 725 -19.86 -15.11 14.75
CA ASP A 725 -20.02 -15.14 16.20
C ASP A 725 -20.79 -13.91 16.70
N ALA A 726 -22.08 -14.09 17.00
CA ALA A 726 -22.97 -13.03 17.47
C ALA A 726 -22.53 -12.42 18.82
N ASN A 727 -21.85 -13.19 19.68
CA ASN A 727 -21.35 -12.69 20.96
C ASN A 727 -20.14 -11.77 20.70
N LEU A 728 -19.22 -12.19 19.83
CA LEU A 728 -18.09 -11.35 19.42
C LEU A 728 -18.56 -10.05 18.75
N ALA A 729 -19.56 -10.13 17.88
CA ALA A 729 -20.17 -8.97 17.24
C ALA A 729 -20.78 -7.99 18.26
N ALA A 730 -21.44 -8.51 19.30
CA ALA A 730 -21.93 -7.69 20.40
C ALA A 730 -20.80 -6.99 21.16
N LEU A 731 -19.70 -7.71 21.45
CA LEU A 731 -18.53 -7.11 22.08
C LEU A 731 -17.87 -6.04 21.20
N MET A 732 -17.77 -6.25 19.89
CA MET A 732 -17.27 -5.24 18.96
C MET A 732 -18.12 -3.96 18.99
N ARG A 733 -19.45 -4.06 19.03
CA ARG A 733 -20.32 -2.87 19.22
C ARG A 733 -19.99 -2.14 20.53
N THR A 734 -19.82 -2.88 21.63
CA THR A 734 -19.49 -2.29 22.94
C THR A 734 -18.15 -1.58 22.95
N PHE A 735 -17.09 -2.19 22.43
CA PHE A 735 -15.72 -1.68 22.56
C PHE A 735 -15.22 -0.87 21.37
N LEU A 736 -15.74 -1.09 20.15
CA LEU A 736 -15.33 -0.38 18.93
C LEU A 736 -16.42 0.57 18.42
N GLY A 737 -17.68 0.28 18.72
CA GLY A 737 -18.84 1.10 18.32
C GLY A 737 -19.56 0.58 17.08
N CYS A 738 -19.10 -0.55 16.53
CA CYS A 738 -19.69 -1.23 15.37
C CYS A 738 -19.30 -2.71 15.40
N GLU A 739 -20.01 -3.54 14.63
CA GLU A 739 -19.61 -4.93 14.33
C GLU A 739 -19.03 -5.10 12.92
N ALA A 740 -19.23 -4.09 12.06
CA ALA A 740 -18.68 -4.02 10.72
C ALA A 740 -18.51 -2.55 10.30
N PRO A 741 -17.60 -2.27 9.36
CA PRO A 741 -17.48 -0.95 8.75
C PRO A 741 -18.81 -0.50 8.14
N ALA A 742 -19.24 0.70 8.49
CA ALA A 742 -20.28 1.41 7.79
C ALA A 742 -19.73 1.93 6.45
N ALA A 743 -20.52 1.75 5.40
CA ALA A 743 -20.24 2.37 4.12
C ALA A 743 -20.25 3.90 4.25
N ASP A 744 -19.76 4.55 3.21
CA ASP A 744 -20.02 5.96 2.99
C ASP A 744 -21.52 6.28 3.13
N PRO A 745 -21.91 7.26 3.97
CA PRO A 745 -23.31 7.62 4.15
C PRO A 745 -23.96 8.28 2.91
N VAL A 746 -23.18 8.73 1.92
CA VAL A 746 -23.65 9.42 0.71
C VAL A 746 -23.34 8.65 -0.57
N TYR A 747 -22.10 8.19 -0.73
CA TYR A 747 -21.60 7.54 -1.95
C TYR A 747 -20.97 6.16 -1.63
N PRO A 748 -21.80 5.11 -1.45
CA PRO A 748 -21.35 3.81 -0.95
C PRO A 748 -20.48 3.03 -1.95
N LYS A 749 -20.57 3.35 -3.25
CA LYS A 749 -19.68 2.84 -4.30
C LYS A 749 -18.69 3.97 -4.60
N ARG A 750 -17.38 3.69 -4.60
CA ARG A 750 -16.33 4.65 -5.00
C ARG A 750 -15.21 3.94 -5.77
#